data_AF-T0ZFC5-F1
#
_entry.id   AF-T0ZFC5-F1
#
_cell.length_a   1.000
_cell.length_b   1.000
_cell.length_c   1.000
_cell.angle_alpha   90.00
_cell.angle_beta   90.00
_cell.angle_gamma   90.00
#
_symmetry.space_group_name_H-M   'P 1'
#
loop_
_entity.id
_entity.type
_entity.pdbx_description
1 polymer ?
#
loop_
_entity_poly.entity_id
_entity_poly.type
_entity_poly.pdbx_seq_one_letter_code
_entity_poly.pdbx_strand_id
1 'polypeptide(L)'
;MILIAAMFVFMQANAQGVSPAVHSFLSTYIPNSTINSSTFYNITVAGRPYSVMQIAPYKFILINLSSPYSIVLNYSSAYPVFDSFIPNHFAPNMTLISNLQSNVTSLYNQSKANLALCITYTGLNYTIANSSIPATYGCAYLSGCTSVLANSESAIFIEKGIQDLYNSYSAYNSSYLKFESLYGSINPTNSRTYLSPILNYTRTIAGTPASLQYNQLFPPPAGFNPNLFKNCPVTVTLSSPWYCQLLSYCPSPNFNATYTSNIQGIDNSLSSLPVSNSSIRVITKNSTLLAYQYVEPVLKSEYGAEFSALVNYTKPLFYAALNNASYISSKVHNSTLASLVSQMNSTYMHILNLGINQNMSTSNKTISYMIKQVESTYRNISRVYYSTYNEAVSSSGAILGAELNNPNNKAVLSLASQQQGVLAEFSQPMNYSELNNVSTAEASLTKSAKAYAAPFSMPVFVKSIDGWFMNGLAFIIPGSIGAKMAAAPIYAALLSFIIGMVLLFLFYKFTYAKLNHKHKIKKDSKVRRSWMTLFAALFVLVLIYSFITYAFASGTNSFMPLSVFINSVTSAHHLTIVLNQSYMTNTSVASCITQLQNNLALLNVKSALTTEHNYTCDGISSSNAVSTTNCLNQMLGSGAPFVAIDINTTTHISYRGAYGDELSAGGNAVSGNACYLAALFK
;
A
#
# COMPACT_ATOMS: atom_id res chain seq x y z
N MET A 1 58.69 18.76 6.04
CA MET A 1 57.36 18.13 6.11
C MET A 1 56.49 18.33 4.84
N ILE A 2 57.07 18.58 3.65
CA ILE A 2 56.30 18.86 2.41
C ILE A 2 56.61 17.86 1.26
N LEU A 3 57.28 16.73 1.52
CA LEU A 3 57.69 15.80 0.44
C LEU A 3 57.39 14.32 0.71
N ILE A 4 56.24 14.03 1.34
CA ILE A 4 55.74 12.64 1.50
C ILE A 4 54.46 12.41 0.67
N ALA A 5 53.77 13.47 0.23
CA ALA A 5 52.56 13.34 -0.59
C ALA A 5 52.81 12.93 -2.05
N ALA A 6 54.06 12.98 -2.55
CA ALA A 6 54.39 12.78 -3.96
C ALA A 6 54.93 11.39 -4.35
N MET A 7 55.00 10.42 -3.42
CA MET A 7 55.60 9.10 -3.70
C MET A 7 54.61 7.93 -3.83
N PHE A 8 53.30 8.18 -3.85
CA PHE A 8 52.31 7.16 -4.19
C PHE A 8 51.89 7.29 -5.65
N VAL A 9 52.74 6.80 -6.56
CA VAL A 9 52.26 6.48 -7.91
C VAL A 9 51.61 5.10 -7.80
N PHE A 10 50.28 5.07 -7.76
CA PHE A 10 49.49 3.85 -7.93
C PHE A 10 49.98 3.13 -9.19
N MET A 11 50.51 1.91 -9.07
CA MET A 11 50.73 1.12 -10.28
C MET A 11 49.37 0.88 -10.93
N GLN A 12 49.27 1.22 -12.21
CA GLN A 12 48.05 1.13 -13.00
C GLN A 12 47.55 -0.32 -13.04
N ALA A 13 46.66 -0.69 -12.11
CA ALA A 13 45.53 -1.50 -12.52
C ALA A 13 44.85 -0.66 -13.60
N ASN A 14 44.83 -1.14 -14.86
CA ASN A 14 44.36 -0.35 -16.00
C ASN A 14 43.02 0.28 -15.67
N ALA A 15 43.04 1.58 -15.37
CA ALA A 15 41.83 2.35 -15.15
C ALA A 15 41.09 2.34 -16.48
N GLN A 16 39.94 1.68 -16.51
CA GLN A 16 39.11 1.58 -17.70
C GLN A 16 37.92 2.51 -17.56
N GLY A 17 37.46 3.07 -18.68
CA GLY A 17 36.15 3.70 -18.72
C GLY A 17 35.08 2.68 -18.34
N VAL A 18 34.05 3.12 -17.61
CA VAL A 18 32.94 2.24 -17.26
C VAL A 18 32.17 1.89 -18.54
N SER A 19 31.80 0.61 -18.73
CA SER A 19 31.02 0.22 -19.90
C SER A 19 29.62 0.88 -19.84
N PRO A 20 29.00 1.23 -20.97
CA PRO A 20 27.67 1.86 -20.97
C PRO A 20 26.60 1.04 -20.24
N ALA A 21 26.69 -0.29 -20.32
CA ALA A 21 25.77 -1.20 -19.62
C ALA A 21 25.94 -1.15 -18.10
N VAL A 22 27.18 -1.09 -17.60
CA VAL A 22 27.45 -0.93 -16.16
C VAL A 22 27.10 0.48 -15.70
N HIS A 23 27.36 1.51 -16.52
CA HIS A 23 26.94 2.89 -16.24
C HIS A 23 25.43 2.99 -16.04
N SER A 24 24.65 2.44 -16.98
CA SER A 24 23.19 2.43 -16.93
C SER A 24 22.65 1.67 -15.72
N PHE A 25 23.28 0.56 -15.36
CA PHE A 25 22.94 -0.16 -14.13
C PHE A 25 23.21 0.71 -12.88
N LEU A 26 24.42 1.28 -12.77
CA LEU A 26 24.81 2.08 -11.61
C LEU A 26 24.01 3.37 -11.47
N SER A 27 23.61 4.01 -12.57
CA SER A 27 22.83 5.25 -12.53
C SER A 27 21.44 5.07 -11.93
N THR A 28 20.98 3.83 -11.77
CA THR A 28 19.76 3.48 -11.03
C THR A 28 19.94 3.72 -9.51
N TYR A 29 21.17 3.61 -8.99
CA TYR A 29 21.48 3.66 -7.56
C TYR A 29 22.39 4.83 -7.16
N ILE A 30 23.30 5.24 -8.03
CA ILE A 30 24.39 6.16 -7.75
C ILE A 30 24.27 7.37 -8.69
N PRO A 31 24.39 8.63 -8.21
CA PRO A 31 24.35 9.81 -9.05
C PRO A 31 25.41 9.79 -10.15
N ASN A 32 25.02 10.21 -11.37
CA ASN A 32 25.93 10.28 -12.52
C ASN A 32 27.18 11.12 -12.25
N SER A 33 27.06 12.19 -11.45
CA SER A 33 28.21 13.00 -11.02
C SER A 33 29.25 12.17 -10.26
N THR A 34 28.80 11.28 -9.37
CA THR A 34 29.67 10.38 -8.61
C THR A 34 30.28 9.33 -9.53
N ILE A 35 29.48 8.71 -10.41
CA ILE A 35 29.95 7.71 -11.39
C ILE A 35 31.04 8.30 -12.29
N ASN A 36 30.79 9.49 -12.86
CA ASN A 36 31.72 10.14 -13.78
C ASN A 36 33.01 10.61 -13.11
N SER A 37 32.97 10.95 -11.82
CA SER A 37 34.16 11.31 -11.04
C SER A 37 34.95 10.10 -10.51
N SER A 38 34.42 8.88 -10.67
CA SER A 38 35.02 7.67 -10.12
C SER A 38 35.95 6.96 -11.10
N THR A 39 36.91 6.22 -10.57
CA THR A 39 37.80 5.35 -11.37
C THR A 39 37.36 3.90 -11.23
N PHE A 40 37.42 3.13 -12.32
CA PHE A 40 36.97 1.74 -12.34
C PHE A 40 38.12 0.76 -12.60
N TYR A 41 38.14 -0.31 -11.81
CA TYR A 41 39.13 -1.38 -11.92
C TYR A 41 38.43 -2.72 -12.05
N ASN A 42 38.65 -3.42 -13.16
CA ASN A 42 38.08 -4.74 -13.37
C ASN A 42 39.00 -5.82 -12.79
N ILE A 43 38.43 -6.76 -12.04
CA ILE A 43 39.15 -7.86 -11.42
C ILE A 43 38.34 -9.15 -11.53
N THR A 44 39.02 -10.26 -11.77
CA THR A 44 38.40 -11.59 -11.75
C THR A 44 38.86 -12.35 -10.51
N VAL A 45 37.92 -12.80 -9.69
CA VAL A 45 38.19 -13.57 -8.48
C VAL A 45 37.37 -14.85 -8.52
N ALA A 46 38.05 -16.00 -8.37
CA ALA A 46 37.42 -17.33 -8.49
C ALA A 46 36.58 -17.51 -9.77
N GLY A 47 37.06 -17.01 -10.91
CA GLY A 47 36.37 -17.09 -12.20
C GLY A 47 35.18 -16.16 -12.38
N ARG A 48 34.86 -15.29 -11.39
CA ARG A 48 33.77 -14.31 -11.48
C ARG A 48 34.31 -12.91 -11.74
N PRO A 49 33.75 -12.15 -12.70
CA PRO A 49 34.18 -10.80 -13.00
C PRO A 49 33.55 -9.79 -12.02
N TYR A 50 34.37 -8.88 -11.52
CA TYR A 50 33.97 -7.76 -10.66
C TYR A 50 34.53 -6.45 -11.19
N SER A 51 33.86 -5.34 -10.86
CA SER A 51 34.38 -3.99 -11.03
C SER A 51 34.47 -3.30 -9.67
N VAL A 52 35.63 -2.74 -9.35
CA VAL A 52 35.86 -1.92 -8.17
C VAL A 52 35.77 -0.46 -8.60
N MET A 53 34.71 0.21 -8.17
CA MET A 53 34.48 1.64 -8.37
C MET A 53 35.13 2.43 -7.23
N GLN A 54 36.21 3.15 -7.51
CA GLN A 54 36.86 4.03 -6.56
C GLN A 54 36.29 5.45 -6.68
N ILE A 55 35.59 5.87 -5.62
CA ILE A 55 34.95 7.20 -5.55
C ILE A 55 35.94 8.24 -4.98
N ALA A 56 36.78 7.81 -4.03
CA ALA A 56 37.81 8.63 -3.41
C ALA A 56 38.96 7.72 -2.92
N PRO A 57 40.10 8.26 -2.47
CA PRO A 57 41.15 7.45 -1.83
C PRO A 57 40.56 6.56 -0.73
N TYR A 58 40.81 5.26 -0.82
CA TYR A 58 40.33 4.22 0.12
C TYR A 58 38.79 4.07 0.22
N LYS A 59 38.00 4.69 -0.67
CA LYS A 59 36.53 4.56 -0.72
C LYS A 59 36.12 3.84 -2.00
N PHE A 60 35.68 2.60 -1.86
CA PHE A 60 35.32 1.74 -2.99
C PHE A 60 33.89 1.25 -2.91
N ILE A 61 33.25 1.04 -4.05
CA ILE A 61 32.03 0.26 -4.23
C ILE A 61 32.36 -0.94 -5.11
N LEU A 62 31.96 -2.13 -4.68
CA LEU A 62 32.21 -3.36 -5.40
C LEU A 62 30.97 -3.76 -6.20
N ILE A 63 31.18 -4.07 -7.48
CA ILE A 63 30.14 -4.42 -8.44
C ILE A 63 30.44 -5.81 -8.97
N ASN A 64 29.49 -6.72 -8.86
CA ASN A 64 29.53 -8.03 -9.51
C ASN A 64 29.03 -7.88 -10.95
N LEU A 65 29.87 -8.24 -11.91
CA LEU A 65 29.58 -8.15 -13.35
C LEU A 65 29.00 -9.46 -13.91
N SER A 66 28.75 -10.47 -13.08
CA SER A 66 28.00 -11.66 -13.49
C SER A 66 26.55 -11.25 -13.76
N SER A 67 25.99 -11.63 -14.91
CA SER A 67 24.59 -11.28 -15.24
C SER A 67 23.58 -12.00 -14.32
N PRO A 68 22.61 -11.30 -13.72
CA PRO A 68 22.42 -9.84 -13.73
C PRO A 68 23.39 -9.10 -12.81
N TYR A 69 23.85 -7.91 -13.24
CA TYR A 69 24.77 -7.07 -12.46
C TYR A 69 24.20 -6.76 -11.07
N SER A 70 25.09 -6.70 -10.08
CA SER A 70 24.70 -6.41 -8.69
C SER A 70 25.77 -5.62 -7.94
N ILE A 71 25.35 -4.73 -7.04
CA ILE A 71 26.25 -4.06 -6.09
C ILE A 71 26.44 -5.01 -4.89
N VAL A 72 27.69 -5.27 -4.49
CA VAL A 72 28.00 -6.18 -3.39
C VAL A 72 27.86 -5.44 -2.05
N LEU A 73 26.79 -5.75 -1.33
CA LEU A 73 26.44 -5.09 -0.07
C LEU A 73 26.91 -5.84 1.19
N ASN A 74 27.33 -7.09 1.06
CA ASN A 74 27.68 -7.91 2.21
C ASN A 74 29.20 -8.10 2.35
N TYR A 75 29.67 -8.08 3.60
CA TYR A 75 31.08 -8.16 3.93
C TYR A 75 31.72 -9.48 3.48
N SER A 76 31.04 -10.61 3.68
CA SER A 76 31.56 -11.95 3.36
C SER A 76 31.88 -12.15 1.89
N SER A 77 31.09 -11.56 0.99
CA SER A 77 31.32 -11.61 -0.46
C SER A 77 32.31 -10.56 -0.92
N ALA A 78 32.38 -9.41 -0.25
CA ALA A 78 33.29 -8.33 -0.61
C ALA A 78 34.74 -8.61 -0.18
N TYR A 79 34.95 -9.22 1.00
CA TYR A 79 36.28 -9.43 1.56
C TYR A 79 37.23 -10.22 0.65
N PRO A 80 36.86 -11.39 0.08
CA PRO A 80 37.75 -12.14 -0.80
C PRO A 80 38.17 -11.36 -2.04
N VAL A 81 37.30 -10.47 -2.53
CA VAL A 81 37.61 -9.64 -3.70
C VAL A 81 38.56 -8.52 -3.33
N PHE A 82 38.32 -7.82 -2.22
CA PHE A 82 39.24 -6.79 -1.73
C PHE A 82 40.57 -7.35 -1.23
N ASP A 83 40.60 -8.57 -0.69
CA ASP A 83 41.85 -9.23 -0.28
C ASP A 83 42.78 -9.53 -1.46
N SER A 84 42.20 -9.76 -2.64
CA SER A 84 42.95 -9.87 -3.90
C SER A 84 43.26 -8.49 -4.51
N PHE A 85 42.29 -7.57 -4.51
CA PHE A 85 42.43 -6.27 -5.18
C PHE A 85 43.39 -5.30 -4.47
N ILE A 86 43.27 -5.14 -3.15
CA ILE A 86 43.98 -4.09 -2.39
C ILE A 86 45.51 -4.26 -2.44
N PRO A 87 46.10 -5.46 -2.24
CA PRO A 87 47.55 -5.64 -2.34
C PRO A 87 48.12 -5.36 -3.74
N ASN A 88 47.32 -5.64 -4.79
CA ASN A 88 47.68 -5.36 -6.18
C ASN A 88 47.59 -3.86 -6.50
N HIS A 89 46.52 -3.20 -6.03
CA HIS A 89 46.24 -1.80 -6.30
C HIS A 89 47.17 -0.84 -5.52
N PHE A 90 47.52 -1.21 -4.29
CA PHE A 90 48.47 -0.46 -3.43
C PHE A 90 49.86 -1.10 -3.39
N ALA A 91 50.23 -1.83 -4.44
CA ALA A 91 51.58 -2.38 -4.56
C ALA A 91 52.63 -1.25 -4.50
N PRO A 92 53.74 -1.44 -3.78
CA PRO A 92 54.76 -0.42 -3.62
C PRO A 92 55.43 -0.13 -4.97
N ASN A 93 55.75 1.14 -5.21
CA ASN A 93 56.44 1.55 -6.43
C ASN A 93 57.81 0.86 -6.53
N MET A 94 58.08 0.19 -7.66
CA MET A 94 59.38 -0.48 -7.89
C MET A 94 60.57 0.45 -7.80
N THR A 95 60.43 1.73 -8.11
CA THR A 95 61.47 2.76 -7.90
C THR A 95 61.72 3.04 -6.42
N LEU A 96 60.67 3.00 -5.59
CA LEU A 96 60.80 3.19 -4.15
C LEU A 96 61.44 1.95 -3.49
N ILE A 97 61.11 0.76 -3.99
CA ILE A 97 61.76 -0.49 -3.58
C ILE A 97 63.22 -0.55 -4.03
N SER A 98 63.55 -0.16 -5.26
CA SER A 98 64.94 -0.12 -5.74
C SER A 98 65.78 0.92 -5.00
N ASN A 99 65.19 2.07 -4.65
CA ASN A 99 65.83 3.06 -3.79
C ASN A 99 66.08 2.50 -2.39
N LEU A 100 65.12 1.79 -1.79
CA LEU A 100 65.32 1.14 -0.49
C LEU A 100 66.49 0.16 -0.54
N GLN A 101 66.49 -0.73 -1.54
CA GLN A 101 67.56 -1.69 -1.75
C GLN A 101 68.92 -0.99 -1.90
N SER A 102 69.01 0.02 -2.76
CA SER A 102 70.24 0.77 -2.98
C SER A 102 70.79 1.41 -1.70
N ASN A 103 69.91 2.02 -0.88
CA ASN A 103 70.31 2.60 0.40
C ASN A 103 70.76 1.51 1.40
N VAL A 104 70.05 0.38 1.48
CA VAL A 104 70.39 -0.75 2.38
C VAL A 104 71.69 -1.43 1.96
N THR A 105 71.91 -1.66 0.67
CA THR A 105 73.15 -2.21 0.12
C THR A 105 74.34 -1.25 0.29
N SER A 106 74.13 0.06 0.11
CA SER A 106 75.18 1.06 0.36
C SER A 106 75.58 1.11 1.82
N LEU A 107 74.59 1.05 2.73
CA LEU A 107 74.81 0.96 4.17
C LEU A 107 75.57 -0.33 4.55
N TYR A 108 75.18 -1.47 3.95
CA TYR A 108 75.85 -2.75 4.15
C TYR A 108 77.30 -2.71 3.68
N ASN A 109 77.57 -2.24 2.46
CA ASN A 109 78.93 -2.19 1.91
C ASN A 109 79.86 -1.26 2.71
N GLN A 110 79.35 -0.11 3.16
CA GLN A 110 80.10 0.81 4.01
C GLN A 110 80.45 0.20 5.37
N SER A 111 79.50 -0.52 5.97
CA SER A 111 79.69 -1.11 7.30
C SER A 111 80.49 -2.41 7.24
N LYS A 112 80.34 -3.23 6.20
CA LYS A 112 80.95 -4.57 6.06
C LYS A 112 82.46 -4.56 6.25
N ALA A 113 83.19 -3.65 5.60
CA ALA A 113 84.64 -3.60 5.71
C ALA A 113 85.10 -3.26 7.13
N ASN A 114 84.48 -2.24 7.75
CA ASN A 114 84.79 -1.82 9.12
C ASN A 114 84.42 -2.91 10.15
N LEU A 115 83.28 -3.57 9.96
CA LEU A 115 82.81 -4.68 10.79
C LEU A 115 83.73 -5.91 10.65
N ALA A 116 84.12 -6.26 9.43
CA ALA A 116 85.01 -7.39 9.16
C ALA A 116 86.43 -7.14 9.67
N LEU A 117 86.95 -5.92 9.53
CA LEU A 117 88.22 -5.51 10.13
C LEU A 117 88.14 -5.61 11.66
N CYS A 118 87.07 -5.10 12.27
CA CYS A 118 86.85 -5.22 13.71
C CYS A 118 86.80 -6.69 14.19
N ILE A 119 86.10 -7.57 13.47
CA ILE A 119 86.07 -9.03 13.74
C ILE A 119 87.47 -9.65 13.59
N THR A 120 88.23 -9.23 12.58
CA THR A 120 89.59 -9.74 12.33
C THR A 120 90.57 -9.29 13.42
N TYR A 121 90.50 -8.02 13.84
CA TYR A 121 91.33 -7.47 14.91
C TYR A 121 91.00 -8.03 16.29
N THR A 122 89.74 -8.42 16.52
CA THR A 122 89.30 -9.10 17.75
C THR A 122 89.56 -10.61 17.73
N GLY A 123 90.06 -11.17 16.63
CA GLY A 123 90.44 -12.59 16.52
C GLY A 123 89.28 -13.55 16.25
N LEU A 124 88.14 -13.06 15.77
CA LEU A 124 86.88 -13.81 15.63
C LEU A 124 86.66 -14.43 14.24
N ASN A 125 87.68 -14.97 13.59
CA ASN A 125 87.49 -15.64 12.29
C ASN A 125 87.21 -17.15 12.46
N TYR A 126 85.94 -17.48 12.71
CA TYR A 126 85.20 -18.70 12.34
C TYR A 126 85.88 -20.09 12.48
N THR A 127 85.73 -20.74 13.64
CA THR A 127 85.27 -22.15 13.84
C THR A 127 85.47 -22.58 15.30
N ILE A 128 84.51 -22.27 16.19
CA ILE A 128 84.41 -22.95 17.49
C ILE A 128 82.97 -23.37 17.69
N ALA A 129 82.60 -24.44 16.98
CA ALA A 129 81.55 -25.32 17.44
C ALA A 129 82.18 -26.19 18.53
N ASN A 130 81.56 -26.22 19.71
CA ASN A 130 81.77 -27.22 20.76
C ASN A 130 83.23 -27.59 21.07
N SER A 131 83.82 -26.93 22.06
CA SER A 131 84.54 -27.56 23.18
C SER A 131 85.46 -26.56 23.84
N SER A 132 85.45 -26.57 25.18
CA SER A 132 86.54 -26.20 26.09
C SER A 132 87.85 -25.84 25.39
N ILE A 133 88.20 -24.55 25.39
CA ILE A 133 89.40 -23.98 24.76
C ILE A 133 90.68 -24.53 25.42
N PRO A 134 91.64 -25.08 24.65
CA PRO A 134 93.06 -24.98 24.98
C PRO A 134 93.75 -24.13 23.91
N ALA A 135 94.54 -23.17 24.38
CA ALA A 135 95.29 -22.20 23.61
C ALA A 135 96.24 -22.89 22.62
N THR A 136 96.13 -22.64 21.31
CA THR A 136 97.29 -22.56 20.40
C THR A 136 97.01 -22.06 18.98
N TYR A 137 95.79 -21.70 18.60
CA TYR A 137 95.53 -21.05 17.30
C TYR A 137 94.47 -19.95 17.48
N GLY A 138 94.61 -18.70 17.04
CA GLY A 138 95.65 -18.07 16.23
C GLY A 138 95.59 -16.52 16.31
N CYS A 139 96.16 -15.84 15.31
CA CYS A 139 96.24 -14.39 15.12
C CYS A 139 97.29 -13.65 15.98
N ALA A 140 98.28 -13.05 15.30
CA ALA A 140 99.45 -12.35 15.84
C ALA A 140 99.16 -11.06 16.67
N TYR A 141 97.91 -10.81 17.08
CA TYR A 141 97.49 -9.69 17.93
C TYR A 141 96.93 -10.12 19.30
N LEU A 142 96.83 -11.42 19.57
CA LEU A 142 96.29 -11.95 20.83
C LEU A 142 97.25 -11.86 22.03
N SER A 143 98.56 -11.68 21.81
CA SER A 143 99.56 -11.62 22.89
C SER A 143 99.43 -10.37 23.79
N GLY A 144 98.89 -9.26 23.27
CA GLY A 144 98.58 -8.07 24.05
C GLY A 144 97.40 -8.28 25.00
N CYS A 145 96.31 -8.85 24.49
CA CYS A 145 95.11 -9.12 25.29
C CYS A 145 95.33 -10.24 26.33
N THR A 146 96.14 -11.26 26.03
CA THR A 146 96.43 -12.34 27.00
C THR A 146 97.19 -11.86 28.23
N SER A 147 98.03 -10.82 28.11
CA SER A 147 98.73 -10.22 29.28
C SER A 147 97.80 -9.45 30.23
N VAL A 148 96.68 -8.93 29.71
CA VAL A 148 95.62 -8.27 30.50
C VAL A 148 94.64 -9.32 31.05
N LEU A 149 94.36 -10.38 30.29
CA LEU A 149 93.55 -11.54 30.68
C LEU A 149 94.19 -12.36 31.81
N ALA A 150 95.52 -12.54 31.80
CA ALA A 150 96.23 -13.30 32.82
C ALA A 150 96.29 -12.57 34.18
N ASN A 151 95.99 -11.27 34.22
CA ASN A 151 96.18 -10.41 35.39
C ASN A 151 94.88 -9.73 35.88
N SER A 152 93.69 -10.09 35.37
CA SER A 152 92.42 -9.48 35.80
C SER A 152 91.29 -10.51 35.94
N GLU A 153 90.46 -10.35 36.98
CA GLU A 153 89.19 -11.10 37.18
C GLU A 153 88.15 -10.82 36.07
N SER A 154 88.50 -10.00 35.07
CA SER A 154 87.62 -9.44 34.05
C SER A 154 87.53 -10.27 32.76
N ALA A 155 88.17 -11.45 32.70
CA ALA A 155 88.24 -12.29 31.50
C ALA A 155 86.85 -12.67 30.92
N ILE A 156 85.85 -12.85 31.78
CA ILE A 156 84.47 -13.19 31.40
C ILE A 156 83.80 -12.05 30.60
N PHE A 157 84.06 -10.79 30.97
CA PHE A 157 83.49 -9.63 30.26
C PHE A 157 84.09 -9.46 28.87
N ILE A 158 85.34 -9.91 28.68
CA ILE A 158 86.02 -9.83 27.40
C ILE A 158 85.47 -10.81 26.39
N GLU A 159 85.37 -12.07 26.81
CA GLU A 159 84.75 -13.14 26.05
C GLU A 159 83.29 -12.78 25.69
N LYS A 160 82.55 -12.19 26.64
CA LYS A 160 81.16 -11.76 26.45
C LYS A 160 81.01 -10.64 25.42
N GLY A 161 81.84 -9.58 25.48
CA GLY A 161 81.77 -8.47 24.52
C GLY A 161 82.13 -8.87 23.09
N ILE A 162 83.12 -9.76 22.94
CA ILE A 162 83.50 -10.40 21.68
C ILE A 162 82.34 -11.23 21.11
N GLN A 163 81.71 -12.07 21.95
CA GLN A 163 80.54 -12.86 21.58
C GLN A 163 79.36 -11.97 21.15
N ASP A 164 79.11 -10.87 21.87
CA ASP A 164 78.01 -9.94 21.57
C ASP A 164 78.22 -9.14 20.27
N LEU A 165 79.47 -8.76 19.95
CA LEU A 165 79.86 -8.17 18.66
C LEU A 165 79.62 -9.14 17.50
N TYR A 166 80.08 -10.39 17.63
CA TYR A 166 79.88 -11.43 16.63
C TYR A 166 78.39 -11.70 16.39
N ASN A 167 77.62 -11.83 17.48
CA ASN A 167 76.17 -12.02 17.42
C ASN A 167 75.49 -10.84 16.71
N SER A 168 75.90 -9.60 17.00
CA SER A 168 75.35 -8.40 16.36
C SER A 168 75.69 -8.32 14.87
N TYR A 169 76.92 -8.63 14.47
CA TYR A 169 77.30 -8.70 13.05
C TYR A 169 76.56 -9.80 12.31
N SER A 170 76.49 -11.00 12.89
CA SER A 170 75.78 -12.14 12.32
C SER A 170 74.29 -11.82 12.14
N ALA A 171 73.68 -11.18 13.15
CA ALA A 171 72.28 -10.73 13.08
C ALA A 171 72.06 -9.65 12.01
N TYR A 172 72.96 -8.66 11.88
CA TYR A 172 72.91 -7.63 10.84
C TYR A 172 73.05 -8.23 9.44
N ASN A 173 74.07 -9.06 9.21
CA ASN A 173 74.33 -9.71 7.93
C ASN A 173 73.21 -10.69 7.54
N SER A 174 72.71 -11.48 8.50
CA SER A 174 71.56 -12.36 8.30
C SER A 174 70.30 -11.56 7.94
N SER A 175 70.02 -10.46 8.64
CA SER A 175 68.88 -9.58 8.35
C SER A 175 68.99 -8.93 6.97
N TYR A 176 70.18 -8.48 6.57
CA TYR A 176 70.45 -7.96 5.24
C TYR A 176 70.21 -9.03 4.16
N LEU A 177 70.77 -10.23 4.30
CA LEU A 177 70.59 -11.31 3.34
C LEU A 177 69.13 -11.77 3.25
N LYS A 178 68.40 -11.75 4.37
CA LYS A 178 66.96 -12.01 4.38
C LYS A 178 66.18 -10.90 3.68
N PHE A 179 66.47 -9.63 3.97
CA PHE A 179 65.94 -8.49 3.22
C PHE A 179 66.21 -8.67 1.72
N GLU A 180 67.45 -8.99 1.34
CA GLU A 180 67.91 -9.18 -0.04
C GLU A 180 67.09 -10.28 -0.75
N SER A 181 66.91 -11.44 -0.10
CA SER A 181 66.12 -12.54 -0.66
C SER A 181 64.63 -12.20 -0.85
N LEU A 182 64.07 -11.36 0.02
CA LEU A 182 62.64 -11.05 0.04
C LEU A 182 62.29 -9.88 -0.88
N TYR A 183 63.13 -8.85 -1.00
CA TYR A 183 62.81 -7.69 -1.85
C TYR A 183 62.67 -8.10 -3.32
N GLY A 184 63.57 -8.98 -3.80
CA GLY A 184 63.56 -9.44 -5.20
C GLY A 184 62.32 -10.30 -5.52
N SER A 185 61.63 -10.74 -4.48
CA SER A 185 60.40 -11.52 -4.58
C SER A 185 59.13 -10.66 -4.49
N ILE A 186 59.20 -9.35 -4.20
CA ILE A 186 58.02 -8.48 -4.16
C ILE A 186 57.48 -8.27 -5.58
N ASN A 187 56.20 -8.57 -5.76
CA ASN A 187 55.41 -8.18 -6.93
C ASN A 187 53.96 -7.87 -6.48
N PRO A 188 53.09 -7.39 -7.38
CA PRO A 188 51.71 -7.04 -7.01
C PRO A 188 50.96 -8.19 -6.32
N THR A 189 51.13 -9.41 -6.80
CA THR A 189 50.40 -10.60 -6.34
C THR A 189 50.81 -11.08 -4.94
N ASN A 190 52.02 -10.76 -4.49
CA ASN A 190 52.58 -11.28 -3.24
C ASN A 190 53.09 -10.18 -2.28
N SER A 191 52.87 -8.91 -2.61
CA SER A 191 53.33 -7.73 -1.87
C SER A 191 53.03 -7.83 -0.38
N ARG A 192 51.82 -8.25 -0.02
CA ARG A 192 51.36 -8.45 1.36
C ARG A 192 52.23 -9.45 2.15
N THR A 193 52.64 -10.54 1.52
CA THR A 193 53.43 -11.61 2.17
C THR A 193 54.85 -11.15 2.45
N TYR A 194 55.44 -10.38 1.53
CA TYR A 194 56.86 -10.01 1.60
C TYR A 194 57.11 -8.65 2.27
N LEU A 195 56.16 -7.71 2.19
CA LEU A 195 56.32 -6.38 2.77
C LEU A 195 56.49 -6.39 4.29
N SER A 196 55.69 -7.17 5.03
CA SER A 196 55.80 -7.20 6.49
C SER A 196 57.16 -7.73 6.98
N PRO A 197 57.67 -8.86 6.45
CA PRO A 197 59.05 -9.28 6.71
C PRO A 197 60.09 -8.23 6.32
N ILE A 198 59.95 -7.59 5.16
CA ILE A 198 60.90 -6.59 4.66
C ILE A 198 60.97 -5.37 5.58
N LEU A 199 59.83 -4.84 6.03
CA LEU A 199 59.78 -3.76 7.03
C LEU A 199 60.50 -4.18 8.32
N ASN A 200 60.30 -5.41 8.79
CA ASN A 200 60.95 -5.90 10.00
C ASN A 200 62.48 -6.02 9.86
N TYR A 201 62.97 -6.59 8.75
CA TYR A 201 64.41 -6.66 8.49
C TYR A 201 65.02 -5.28 8.26
N THR A 202 64.31 -4.39 7.57
CA THR A 202 64.72 -2.99 7.37
C THR A 202 64.87 -2.25 8.70
N ARG A 203 63.90 -2.40 9.61
CA ARG A 203 63.99 -1.85 10.99
C ARG A 203 65.12 -2.46 11.81
N THR A 204 65.41 -3.75 11.63
CA THR A 204 66.55 -4.40 12.32
C THR A 204 67.88 -3.84 11.81
N ILE A 205 68.01 -3.68 10.49
CA ILE A 205 69.18 -3.08 9.84
C ILE A 205 69.35 -1.61 10.25
N ALA A 206 68.26 -0.83 10.26
CA ALA A 206 68.28 0.59 10.61
C ALA A 206 68.35 0.85 12.13
N GLY A 207 67.85 -0.08 12.94
CA GLY A 207 67.77 -0.01 14.39
C GLY A 207 68.96 -0.64 15.10
N THR A 208 69.86 -1.31 14.38
CA THR A 208 71.22 -1.59 14.84
C THR A 208 71.90 -0.22 14.98
N PRO A 209 72.02 0.35 16.19
CA PRO A 209 72.48 1.72 16.30
C PRO A 209 73.94 1.80 15.83
N ALA A 210 74.46 3.00 15.56
CA ALA A 210 75.91 3.21 15.42
C ALA A 210 76.71 2.68 16.62
N SER A 211 76.03 2.39 17.73
CA SER A 211 76.50 1.51 18.79
C SER A 211 76.41 0.03 18.40
N LEU A 212 77.36 -0.44 17.59
CA LEU A 212 78.13 -1.54 18.18
C LEU A 212 78.73 -0.97 19.44
N GLN A 213 78.28 -1.48 20.59
CA GLN A 213 78.51 -0.86 21.88
C GLN A 213 79.94 -0.35 21.94
N TYR A 214 80.12 0.92 22.35
CA TYR A 214 81.43 1.43 22.77
C TYR A 214 82.08 0.31 23.53
N ASN A 215 83.30 -0.02 23.13
CA ASN A 215 83.98 -1.19 23.62
C ASN A 215 83.97 -1.20 25.16
N GLN A 216 83.02 -1.91 25.78
CA GLN A 216 82.87 -1.94 27.23
C GLN A 216 84.01 -2.73 27.87
N LEU A 217 84.87 -3.35 27.05
CA LEU A 217 86.14 -3.95 27.46
C LEU A 217 86.98 -2.98 28.30
N PHE A 218 86.96 -1.68 27.98
CA PHE A 218 87.70 -0.64 28.70
C PHE A 218 86.92 0.68 28.67
N PRO A 219 86.02 0.95 29.63
CA PRO A 219 85.40 2.26 29.72
C PRO A 219 86.52 3.29 29.92
N PRO A 220 86.60 4.32 29.08
CA PRO A 220 87.60 5.34 29.28
C PRO A 220 87.31 6.07 30.61
N PRO A 221 88.33 6.57 31.32
CA PRO A 221 88.14 7.25 32.60
C PRO A 221 87.16 8.41 32.44
N ALA A 222 86.38 8.68 33.48
CA ALA A 222 85.36 9.73 33.45
C ALA A 222 85.96 11.06 32.96
N GLY A 223 85.37 11.64 31.91
CA GLY A 223 85.87 12.87 31.27
C GLY A 223 86.87 12.68 30.11
N PHE A 224 87.16 11.44 29.71
CA PHE A 224 87.98 11.18 28.52
C PHE A 224 87.32 11.68 27.23
N ASN A 225 88.09 12.42 26.43
CA ASN A 225 87.63 12.93 25.13
C ASN A 225 87.87 11.89 24.02
N PRO A 226 86.81 11.33 23.40
CA PRO A 226 86.95 10.33 22.33
C PRO A 226 87.73 10.81 21.10
N ASN A 227 87.87 12.13 20.89
CA ASN A 227 88.66 12.65 19.78
C ASN A 227 90.16 12.38 19.91
N LEU A 228 90.67 12.06 21.12
CA LEU A 228 92.08 11.70 21.33
C LEU A 228 92.48 10.42 20.60
N PHE A 229 91.52 9.55 20.28
CA PHE A 229 91.76 8.34 19.48
C PHE A 229 92.29 8.66 18.08
N LYS A 230 91.89 9.79 17.47
CA LYS A 230 92.38 10.21 16.15
C LYS A 230 93.90 10.44 16.10
N ASN A 231 94.54 10.61 17.27
CA ASN A 231 95.97 10.84 17.39
C ASN A 231 96.77 9.55 17.63
N CYS A 232 96.10 8.38 17.66
CA CYS A 232 96.80 7.11 17.78
C CYS A 232 97.54 6.79 16.47
N PRO A 233 98.82 6.41 16.54
CA PRO A 233 99.57 6.01 15.34
C PRO A 233 98.94 4.75 14.73
N VAL A 234 98.98 4.65 13.40
CA VAL A 234 98.42 3.52 12.64
C VAL A 234 99.01 2.17 13.07
N THR A 235 100.27 2.19 13.50
CA THR A 235 100.95 1.04 14.10
C THR A 235 101.20 1.34 15.58
N VAL A 236 100.47 0.65 16.46
CA VAL A 236 100.61 0.86 17.91
C VAL A 236 101.91 0.21 18.38
N THR A 237 102.81 1.03 18.92
CA THR A 237 104.06 0.57 19.56
C THR A 237 103.91 0.57 21.08
N LEU A 238 104.82 -0.10 21.78
CA LEU A 238 104.94 -0.07 23.26
C LEU A 238 105.15 1.34 23.85
N SER A 239 105.46 2.35 23.02
CA SER A 239 105.60 3.75 23.43
C SER A 239 104.37 4.62 23.12
N SER A 240 103.32 4.05 22.51
CA SER A 240 102.08 4.77 22.22
C SER A 240 101.30 5.08 23.51
N PRO A 241 100.48 6.14 23.56
CA PRO A 241 99.65 6.42 24.74
C PRO A 241 98.82 5.20 25.15
N TRP A 242 98.66 4.97 26.45
CA TRP A 242 98.01 3.76 26.98
C TRP A 242 96.62 3.50 26.38
N TYR A 243 95.86 4.56 26.05
CA TYR A 243 94.54 4.46 25.43
C TYR A 243 94.59 4.01 23.96
N CYS A 244 95.74 4.13 23.29
CA CYS A 244 96.02 3.54 21.98
C CYS A 244 96.50 2.08 22.10
N GLN A 245 97.02 1.67 23.26
CA GLN A 245 97.55 0.32 23.52
C GLN A 245 96.48 -0.64 24.08
N LEU A 246 95.58 -0.14 24.92
CA LEU A 246 94.48 -0.93 25.51
C LEU A 246 93.33 -1.20 24.52
N LEU A 247 93.30 -0.47 23.41
CA LEU A 247 92.33 -0.62 22.33
C LEU A 247 93.09 -0.83 21.01
N SER A 248 93.57 -2.05 20.78
CA SER A 248 93.85 -2.47 19.40
C SER A 248 92.54 -2.35 18.62
N TYR A 249 92.51 -1.29 17.81
CA TYR A 249 91.35 -0.63 17.23
C TYR A 249 90.34 -1.59 16.56
N CYS A 250 89.16 -1.76 17.16
CA CYS A 250 87.96 -1.89 16.35
C CYS A 250 87.54 -0.48 15.96
N PRO A 251 87.72 -0.02 14.71
CA PRO A 251 87.15 1.25 14.30
C PRO A 251 85.64 1.19 14.55
N SER A 252 85.10 2.19 15.26
CA SER A 252 83.66 2.32 15.45
C SER A 252 83.01 2.26 14.06
N PRO A 253 82.09 1.32 13.80
CA PRO A 253 81.44 1.26 12.51
C PRO A 253 80.66 2.56 12.34
N ASN A 254 81.09 3.36 11.37
CA ASN A 254 80.44 4.62 11.05
C ASN A 254 79.37 4.35 10.00
N PHE A 255 78.11 4.51 10.38
CA PHE A 255 76.97 4.41 9.46
C PHE A 255 76.61 5.80 8.96
N ASN A 256 76.45 5.94 7.65
CA ASN A 256 76.04 7.22 7.07
C ASN A 256 74.59 7.56 7.45
N ALA A 257 74.44 8.63 8.24
CA ALA A 257 73.16 9.13 8.73
C ALA A 257 72.12 9.38 7.60
N THR A 258 72.60 9.77 6.40
CA THR A 258 71.76 10.01 5.23
C THR A 258 71.11 8.72 4.72
N TYR A 259 71.84 7.61 4.67
CA TYR A 259 71.26 6.33 4.24
C TYR A 259 70.25 5.82 5.26
N THR A 260 70.56 5.93 6.56
CA THR A 260 69.62 5.54 7.62
C THR A 260 68.36 6.38 7.63
N SER A 261 68.46 7.70 7.42
CA SER A 261 67.28 8.58 7.34
C SER A 261 66.42 8.30 6.11
N ASN A 262 67.05 8.01 4.97
CA ASN A 262 66.34 7.63 3.74
C ASN A 262 65.61 6.30 3.90
N ILE A 263 66.27 5.31 4.50
CA ILE A 263 65.68 4.00 4.81
C ILE A 263 64.47 4.17 5.73
N GLN A 264 64.58 4.96 6.81
CA GLN A 264 63.47 5.22 7.71
C GLN A 264 62.31 5.97 7.03
N GLY A 265 62.59 6.95 6.18
CA GLY A 265 61.55 7.66 5.41
C GLY A 265 60.79 6.74 4.45
N ILE A 266 61.50 5.81 3.81
CA ILE A 266 60.90 4.80 2.93
C ILE A 266 60.14 3.74 3.75
N ASP A 267 60.66 3.28 4.90
CA ASP A 267 59.99 2.36 5.82
C ASP A 267 58.65 2.94 6.30
N ASN A 268 58.64 4.22 6.70
CA ASN A 268 57.43 4.93 7.08
C ASN A 268 56.39 4.94 5.94
N SER A 269 56.85 5.22 4.71
CA SER A 269 55.98 5.23 3.52
C SER A 269 55.40 3.84 3.23
N LEU A 270 56.21 2.79 3.28
CA LEU A 270 55.79 1.40 3.09
C LEU A 270 54.85 0.90 4.20
N SER A 271 55.10 1.32 5.44
CA SER A 271 54.27 0.97 6.60
C SER A 271 52.88 1.60 6.56
N SER A 272 52.70 2.67 5.79
CA SER A 272 51.42 3.36 5.61
C SER A 272 50.49 2.69 4.56
N LEU A 273 50.97 1.68 3.84
CA LEU A 273 50.19 1.00 2.81
C LEU A 273 49.07 0.14 3.43
N PRO A 274 47.83 0.16 2.89
CA PRO A 274 46.68 -0.55 3.46
C PRO A 274 46.66 -2.05 3.13
N VAL A 275 47.83 -2.70 3.04
CA VAL A 275 47.96 -4.09 2.56
C VAL A 275 47.83 -5.13 3.69
N SER A 276 47.65 -4.70 4.94
CA SER A 276 47.45 -5.60 6.08
C SER A 276 46.04 -6.19 6.09
N ASN A 277 45.88 -7.39 6.68
CA ASN A 277 44.57 -8.01 6.91
C ASN A 277 43.61 -7.04 7.61
N SER A 278 44.04 -6.41 8.71
CA SER A 278 43.22 -5.45 9.46
C SER A 278 42.76 -4.28 8.59
N SER A 279 43.65 -3.72 7.77
CA SER A 279 43.32 -2.62 6.86
C SER A 279 42.32 -3.05 5.79
N ILE A 280 42.51 -4.21 5.18
CA ILE A 280 41.61 -4.78 4.16
C ILE A 280 40.23 -5.03 4.76
N ARG A 281 40.14 -5.55 5.99
CA ARG A 281 38.87 -5.73 6.72
C ARG A 281 38.15 -4.39 6.93
N VAL A 282 38.87 -3.36 7.36
CA VAL A 282 38.28 -2.01 7.56
C VAL A 282 37.80 -1.41 6.24
N ILE A 283 38.61 -1.48 5.18
CA ILE A 283 38.23 -1.00 3.85
C ILE A 283 36.99 -1.75 3.35
N THR A 284 36.98 -3.08 3.45
CA THR A 284 35.83 -3.91 3.04
C THR A 284 34.56 -3.48 3.76
N LYS A 285 34.60 -3.31 5.09
CA LYS A 285 33.45 -2.88 5.88
C LYS A 285 32.95 -1.51 5.44
N ASN A 286 33.85 -0.54 5.30
CA ASN A 286 33.51 0.81 4.86
C ASN A 286 32.93 0.82 3.44
N SER A 287 33.48 0.00 2.55
CA SER A 287 32.98 -0.17 1.19
C SER A 287 31.56 -0.74 1.15
N THR A 288 31.27 -1.76 1.95
CA THR A 288 29.91 -2.32 2.03
C THR A 288 28.91 -1.33 2.62
N LEU A 289 29.30 -0.55 3.64
CA LEU A 289 28.47 0.51 4.22
C LEU A 289 28.22 1.65 3.23
N LEU A 290 29.24 2.08 2.51
CA LEU A 290 29.12 3.10 1.47
C LEU A 290 28.20 2.64 0.34
N ALA A 291 28.35 1.40 -0.11
CA ALA A 291 27.46 0.81 -1.11
C ALA A 291 25.99 0.78 -0.61
N TYR A 292 25.78 0.44 0.66
CA TYR A 292 24.46 0.45 1.27
C TYR A 292 23.82 1.85 1.29
N GLN A 293 24.60 2.90 1.58
CA GLN A 293 24.11 4.29 1.59
C GLN A 293 23.55 4.76 0.25
N TYR A 294 24.07 4.25 -0.88
CA TYR A 294 23.53 4.55 -2.21
C TYR A 294 22.32 3.68 -2.58
N VAL A 295 22.34 2.40 -2.21
CA VAL A 295 21.29 1.44 -2.61
C VAL A 295 20.02 1.57 -1.76
N GLU A 296 20.15 1.79 -0.45
CA GLU A 296 19.01 1.81 0.48
C GLU A 296 17.93 2.85 0.13
N PRO A 297 18.25 4.12 -0.21
CA PRO A 297 17.22 5.11 -0.53
C PRO A 297 16.38 4.72 -1.75
N VAL A 298 17.02 4.13 -2.77
CA VAL A 298 16.34 3.70 -4.00
C VAL A 298 15.41 2.53 -3.69
N LEU A 299 15.88 1.52 -2.96
CA LEU A 299 15.03 0.40 -2.53
C LEU A 299 13.84 0.86 -1.68
N LYS A 300 14.06 1.81 -0.76
CA LYS A 300 12.96 2.39 0.04
C LYS A 300 11.94 3.13 -0.84
N SER A 301 12.40 3.86 -1.86
CA SER A 301 11.52 4.55 -2.81
C SER A 301 10.72 3.56 -3.66
N GLU A 302 11.36 2.50 -4.15
CA GLU A 302 10.70 1.44 -4.94
C GLU A 302 9.63 0.73 -4.10
N TYR A 303 9.98 0.21 -2.92
CA TYR A 303 9.01 -0.43 -2.03
C TYR A 303 7.93 0.54 -1.55
N GLY A 304 8.26 1.81 -1.37
CA GLY A 304 7.29 2.87 -1.05
C GLY A 304 6.27 3.11 -2.18
N ALA A 305 6.72 3.10 -3.44
CA ALA A 305 5.86 3.22 -4.59
C ALA A 305 4.95 1.99 -4.75
N GLU A 306 5.50 0.78 -4.58
CA GLU A 306 4.73 -0.46 -4.60
C GLU A 306 3.64 -0.50 -3.51
N PHE A 307 4.00 -0.12 -2.28
CA PHE A 307 3.06 -0.04 -1.18
C PHE A 307 1.97 1.01 -1.43
N SER A 308 2.34 2.18 -1.98
CA SER A 308 1.38 3.22 -2.34
C SER A 308 0.41 2.74 -3.43
N ALA A 309 0.91 2.02 -4.44
CA ALA A 309 0.07 1.43 -5.48
C ALA A 309 -0.91 0.39 -4.91
N LEU A 310 -0.44 -0.49 -4.02
CA LEU A 310 -1.27 -1.45 -3.29
C LEU A 310 -2.39 -0.73 -2.53
N VAL A 311 -2.06 0.26 -1.70
CA VAL A 311 -3.02 0.99 -0.88
C VAL A 311 -4.03 1.73 -1.75
N ASN A 312 -3.57 2.44 -2.80
CA ASN A 312 -4.45 3.18 -3.69
C ASN A 312 -5.43 2.28 -4.44
N TYR A 313 -5.00 1.09 -4.85
CA TYR A 313 -5.87 0.12 -5.52
C TYR A 313 -6.88 -0.51 -4.54
N THR A 314 -6.43 -0.90 -3.36
CA THR A 314 -7.25 -1.71 -2.43
C THR A 314 -8.18 -0.86 -1.54
N LYS A 315 -7.80 0.38 -1.20
CA LYS A 315 -8.57 1.28 -0.33
C LYS A 315 -10.03 1.51 -0.78
N PRO A 316 -10.32 1.92 -2.04
CA PRO A 316 -11.70 2.14 -2.46
C PRO A 316 -12.54 0.86 -2.42
N LEU A 317 -11.95 -0.27 -2.80
CA LEU A 317 -12.61 -1.58 -2.79
C LEU A 317 -12.93 -2.03 -1.35
N PHE A 318 -11.98 -1.84 -0.43
CA PHE A 318 -12.17 -2.11 0.99
C PHE A 318 -13.33 -1.31 1.57
N TYR A 319 -13.36 0.01 1.36
CA TYR A 319 -14.45 0.86 1.88
C TYR A 319 -15.80 0.57 1.23
N ALA A 320 -15.83 0.26 -0.07
CA ALA A 320 -17.06 -0.15 -0.73
C ALA A 320 -17.61 -1.46 -0.15
N ALA A 321 -16.74 -2.47 0.03
CA ALA A 321 -17.13 -3.75 0.65
C ALA A 321 -17.61 -3.56 2.10
N LEU A 322 -16.91 -2.73 2.89
CA LEU A 322 -17.28 -2.43 4.27
C LEU A 322 -18.64 -1.72 4.36
N ASN A 323 -18.87 -0.69 3.55
CA ASN A 323 -20.13 0.06 3.55
C ASN A 323 -21.32 -0.83 3.13
N ASN A 324 -21.15 -1.61 2.06
CA ASN A 324 -22.18 -2.54 1.58
C ASN A 324 -22.50 -3.63 2.61
N ALA A 325 -21.46 -4.21 3.21
CA ALA A 325 -21.62 -5.23 4.24
C ALA A 325 -22.25 -4.65 5.52
N SER A 326 -21.90 -3.42 5.90
CA SER A 326 -22.48 -2.75 7.07
C SER A 326 -23.95 -2.41 6.86
N TYR A 327 -24.31 -1.92 5.68
CA TYR A 327 -25.70 -1.65 5.32
C TYR A 327 -26.55 -2.92 5.41
N ILE A 328 -26.13 -4.02 4.75
CA ILE A 328 -26.91 -5.25 4.80
C ILE A 328 -26.94 -5.85 6.21
N SER A 329 -25.85 -5.73 6.98
CA SER A 329 -25.79 -6.23 8.37
C SER A 329 -26.74 -5.47 9.31
N SER A 330 -27.06 -4.20 9.01
CA SER A 330 -28.08 -3.44 9.74
C SER A 330 -29.51 -3.95 9.53
N LYS A 331 -29.72 -4.74 8.47
CA LYS A 331 -31.02 -5.33 8.10
C LYS A 331 -31.08 -6.82 8.40
N VAL A 332 -29.97 -7.53 8.14
CA VAL A 332 -29.86 -8.98 8.22
C VAL A 332 -28.63 -9.38 9.02
N HIS A 333 -28.83 -9.88 10.24
CA HIS A 333 -27.77 -10.45 11.07
C HIS A 333 -27.28 -11.77 10.45
N ASN A 334 -26.00 -11.79 10.09
CA ASN A 334 -25.31 -12.97 9.58
C ASN A 334 -23.91 -13.07 10.19
N SER A 335 -23.69 -14.09 11.03
CA SER A 335 -22.43 -14.29 11.75
C SER A 335 -21.24 -14.53 10.83
N THR A 336 -21.45 -15.22 9.69
CA THR A 336 -20.42 -15.43 8.67
C THR A 336 -19.97 -14.12 8.06
N LEU A 337 -20.91 -13.27 7.64
CA LEU A 337 -20.60 -11.94 7.10
C LEU A 337 -19.87 -11.07 8.14
N ALA A 338 -20.35 -11.04 9.39
CA ALA A 338 -19.73 -10.28 10.46
C ALA A 338 -18.27 -10.74 10.73
N SER A 339 -18.04 -12.05 10.76
CA SER A 339 -16.70 -12.63 10.90
C SER A 339 -15.79 -12.25 9.73
N LEU A 340 -16.28 -12.36 8.49
CA LEU A 340 -15.50 -11.99 7.30
C LEU A 340 -15.16 -10.49 7.25
N VAL A 341 -16.09 -9.62 7.63
CA VAL A 341 -15.84 -8.17 7.73
C VAL A 341 -14.79 -7.86 8.79
N SER A 342 -14.87 -8.49 9.96
CA SER A 342 -13.87 -8.34 11.03
C SER A 342 -12.49 -8.81 10.58
N GLN A 343 -12.40 -9.98 9.93
CA GLN A 343 -11.14 -10.51 9.38
C GLN A 343 -10.58 -9.63 8.27
N MET A 344 -11.43 -9.11 7.37
CA MET A 344 -11.01 -8.18 6.31
C MET A 344 -10.44 -6.89 6.91
N ASN A 345 -11.10 -6.31 7.91
CA ASN A 345 -10.64 -5.12 8.61
C ASN A 345 -9.31 -5.35 9.33
N SER A 346 -9.21 -6.43 10.11
CA SER A 346 -7.97 -6.86 10.76
C SER A 346 -6.81 -7.01 9.77
N THR A 347 -7.06 -7.69 8.65
CA THR A 347 -6.05 -7.92 7.60
C THR A 347 -5.60 -6.61 6.95
N TYR A 348 -6.55 -5.72 6.64
CA TYR A 348 -6.24 -4.43 6.05
C TYR A 348 -5.40 -3.56 6.98
N MET A 349 -5.78 -3.48 8.24
CA MET A 349 -5.02 -2.73 9.26
C MET A 349 -3.63 -3.34 9.50
N HIS A 350 -3.50 -4.67 9.48
CA HIS A 350 -2.20 -5.33 9.58
C HIS A 350 -1.27 -4.97 8.41
N ILE A 351 -1.78 -4.98 7.18
CA ILE A 351 -1.03 -4.57 5.98
C ILE A 351 -0.61 -3.10 6.08
N LEU A 352 -1.49 -2.21 6.53
CA LEU A 352 -1.15 -0.80 6.72
C LEU A 352 -0.05 -0.60 7.77
N ASN A 353 -0.10 -1.36 8.86
CA ASN A 353 0.89 -1.27 9.95
C ASN A 353 2.27 -1.81 9.54
N LEU A 354 2.35 -2.85 8.71
CA LEU A 354 3.63 -3.37 8.23
C LEU A 354 4.32 -2.45 7.20
N GLY A 355 3.56 -1.61 6.49
CA GLY A 355 4.12 -0.65 5.54
C GLY A 355 4.98 -1.30 4.46
N ILE A 356 6.18 -0.78 4.21
CA ILE A 356 7.12 -1.33 3.21
C ILE A 356 7.80 -2.65 3.65
N ASN A 357 7.65 -3.07 4.91
CA ASN A 357 8.36 -4.21 5.49
C ASN A 357 7.61 -5.54 5.32
N GLN A 358 6.95 -5.75 4.19
CA GLN A 358 6.14 -6.93 3.91
C GLN A 358 6.27 -7.38 2.46
N ASN A 359 5.89 -8.63 2.19
CA ASN A 359 5.77 -9.10 0.82
C ASN A 359 4.50 -8.51 0.18
N MET A 360 4.67 -7.57 -0.74
CA MET A 360 3.56 -6.85 -1.39
C MET A 360 2.66 -7.78 -2.22
N SER A 361 3.23 -8.78 -2.89
CA SER A 361 2.46 -9.75 -3.70
C SER A 361 1.53 -10.61 -2.83
N THR A 362 2.05 -11.13 -1.71
CA THR A 362 1.26 -11.91 -0.76
C THR A 362 0.19 -11.07 -0.09
N SER A 363 0.54 -9.84 0.32
CA SER A 363 -0.39 -8.90 0.96
C SER A 363 -1.54 -8.55 0.02
N ASN A 364 -1.26 -8.25 -1.25
CA ASN A 364 -2.26 -7.96 -2.26
C ASN A 364 -3.23 -9.13 -2.48
N LYS A 365 -2.71 -10.35 -2.61
CA LYS A 365 -3.53 -11.56 -2.78
C LYS A 365 -4.44 -11.77 -1.57
N THR A 366 -3.92 -11.57 -0.36
CA THR A 366 -4.65 -11.79 0.89
C THR A 366 -5.80 -10.79 1.03
N ILE A 367 -5.54 -9.48 0.90
CA ILE A 367 -6.62 -8.49 1.02
C ILE A 367 -7.65 -8.61 -0.12
N SER A 368 -7.20 -8.85 -1.36
CA SER A 368 -8.10 -9.03 -2.49
C SER A 368 -9.01 -10.26 -2.32
N TYR A 369 -8.48 -11.35 -1.74
CA TYR A 369 -9.27 -12.52 -1.39
C TYR A 369 -10.32 -12.18 -0.32
N MET A 370 -9.92 -11.47 0.75
CA MET A 370 -10.85 -11.08 1.81
C MET A 370 -11.98 -10.17 1.32
N ILE A 371 -11.65 -9.18 0.47
CA ILE A 371 -12.65 -8.31 -0.17
C ILE A 371 -13.64 -9.14 -0.98
N LYS A 372 -13.16 -10.06 -1.82
CA LYS A 372 -14.03 -10.93 -2.64
C LYS A 372 -14.93 -11.83 -1.80
N GLN A 373 -14.44 -12.36 -0.67
CA GLN A 373 -15.24 -13.20 0.23
C GLN A 373 -16.37 -12.40 0.89
N VAL A 374 -16.05 -11.19 1.38
CA VAL A 374 -17.07 -10.26 1.92
C VAL A 374 -18.09 -9.92 0.83
N GLU A 375 -17.64 -9.50 -0.35
CA GLU A 375 -18.54 -9.15 -1.46
C GLU A 375 -19.43 -10.30 -1.90
N SER A 376 -18.89 -11.53 -2.01
CA SER A 376 -19.68 -12.71 -2.40
C SER A 376 -20.76 -13.02 -1.37
N THR A 377 -20.40 -13.00 -0.08
CA THR A 377 -21.35 -13.27 1.02
C THR A 377 -22.42 -12.17 1.10
N TYR A 378 -22.02 -10.91 1.01
CA TYR A 378 -22.94 -9.77 0.93
C TYR A 378 -23.89 -9.88 -0.27
N ARG A 379 -23.40 -10.21 -1.47
CA ARG A 379 -24.24 -10.34 -2.68
C ARG A 379 -25.28 -11.44 -2.53
N ASN A 380 -24.92 -12.57 -1.92
CA ASN A 380 -25.87 -13.66 -1.68
C ASN A 380 -26.98 -13.24 -0.72
N ILE A 381 -26.64 -12.58 0.39
CA ILE A 381 -27.62 -12.11 1.37
C ILE A 381 -28.51 -11.00 0.79
N SER A 382 -27.88 -10.00 0.16
CA SER A 382 -28.60 -8.86 -0.42
C SER A 382 -29.52 -9.27 -1.57
N ARG A 383 -29.14 -10.26 -2.39
CA ARG A 383 -30.02 -10.81 -3.43
C ARG A 383 -31.31 -11.36 -2.84
N VAL A 384 -31.23 -12.15 -1.77
CA VAL A 384 -32.43 -12.70 -1.11
C VAL A 384 -33.24 -11.56 -0.49
N TYR A 385 -32.60 -10.70 0.30
CA TYR A 385 -33.26 -9.58 0.96
C TYR A 385 -34.02 -8.67 0.00
N TYR A 386 -33.36 -8.15 -1.04
CA TYR A 386 -34.01 -7.24 -1.99
C TYR A 386 -35.05 -7.92 -2.85
N SER A 387 -34.83 -9.17 -3.26
CA SER A 387 -35.84 -9.93 -4.01
C SER A 387 -37.12 -10.10 -3.18
N THR A 388 -36.98 -10.58 -1.94
CA THR A 388 -38.13 -10.78 -1.05
C THR A 388 -38.80 -9.48 -0.68
N TYR A 389 -38.03 -8.42 -0.38
CA TYR A 389 -38.61 -7.11 -0.07
C TYR A 389 -39.43 -6.55 -1.23
N ASN A 390 -38.90 -6.61 -2.45
CA ASN A 390 -39.59 -6.11 -3.64
C ASN A 390 -40.83 -6.96 -3.97
N GLU A 391 -40.75 -8.29 -3.78
CA GLU A 391 -41.91 -9.18 -3.88
C GLU A 391 -42.98 -8.81 -2.84
N ALA A 392 -42.60 -8.61 -1.58
CA ALA A 392 -43.52 -8.20 -0.52
C ALA A 392 -44.23 -6.88 -0.82
N VAL A 393 -43.52 -5.87 -1.33
CA VAL A 393 -44.13 -4.60 -1.76
C VAL A 393 -45.12 -4.83 -2.91
N SER A 394 -44.74 -5.64 -3.91
CA SER A 394 -45.58 -5.96 -5.07
C SER A 394 -46.84 -6.74 -4.68
N SER A 395 -46.70 -7.79 -3.87
CA SER A 395 -47.79 -8.61 -3.34
C SER A 395 -48.75 -7.79 -2.49
N SER A 396 -48.23 -6.88 -1.66
CA SER A 396 -49.03 -5.95 -0.88
C SER A 396 -49.91 -5.08 -1.77
N GLY A 397 -49.36 -4.54 -2.86
CA GLY A 397 -50.15 -3.79 -3.85
C GLY A 397 -51.24 -4.62 -4.52
N ALA A 398 -50.94 -5.88 -4.86
CA ALA A 398 -51.90 -6.80 -5.48
C ALA A 398 -53.04 -7.22 -4.53
N ILE A 399 -52.71 -7.58 -3.28
CA ILE A 399 -53.68 -7.96 -2.24
C ILE A 399 -54.56 -6.77 -1.91
N LEU A 400 -53.99 -5.57 -1.73
CA LEU A 400 -54.76 -4.37 -1.48
C LEU A 400 -55.70 -4.05 -2.66
N GLY A 401 -55.23 -4.23 -3.89
CA GLY A 401 -56.09 -4.12 -5.09
C GLY A 401 -57.26 -5.11 -5.07
N ALA A 402 -57.07 -6.30 -4.53
CA ALA A 402 -58.13 -7.30 -4.37
C ALA A 402 -59.10 -6.96 -3.23
N GLU A 403 -58.61 -6.47 -2.09
CA GLU A 403 -59.46 -5.98 -0.98
C GLU A 403 -60.31 -4.82 -1.46
N LEU A 404 -59.71 -3.93 -2.25
CA LEU A 404 -60.39 -2.82 -2.90
C LEU A 404 -61.50 -3.29 -3.83
N ASN A 405 -61.39 -4.43 -4.52
CA ASN A 405 -62.45 -4.89 -5.42
C ASN A 405 -63.55 -5.69 -4.71
N ASN A 406 -63.27 -6.29 -3.55
CA ASN A 406 -64.25 -7.09 -2.80
C ASN A 406 -63.96 -7.09 -1.28
N PRO A 407 -64.41 -6.05 -0.54
CA PRO A 407 -64.02 -5.78 0.84
C PRO A 407 -64.57 -6.81 1.85
N ASN A 408 -65.60 -7.57 1.46
CA ASN A 408 -66.21 -8.61 2.30
C ASN A 408 -65.62 -10.01 2.03
N ASN A 409 -64.60 -10.14 1.17
CA ASN A 409 -63.98 -11.42 0.89
C ASN A 409 -63.02 -11.84 2.02
N LYS A 410 -63.49 -12.75 2.88
CA LYS A 410 -62.72 -13.30 4.00
C LYS A 410 -61.35 -13.88 3.61
N ALA A 411 -61.21 -14.44 2.40
CA ALA A 411 -59.93 -15.00 1.94
C ALA A 411 -58.91 -13.89 1.65
N VAL A 412 -59.34 -12.78 1.08
CA VAL A 412 -58.46 -11.64 0.77
C VAL A 412 -58.06 -10.90 2.05
N LEU A 413 -59.00 -10.71 2.98
CA LEU A 413 -58.71 -10.15 4.32
C LEU A 413 -57.69 -11.01 5.09
N SER A 414 -57.79 -12.34 5.00
CA SER A 414 -56.80 -13.26 5.58
C SER A 414 -55.42 -13.12 4.94
N LEU A 415 -55.35 -12.94 3.62
CA LEU A 415 -54.08 -12.72 2.91
C LEU A 415 -53.45 -11.38 3.30
N ALA A 416 -54.24 -10.32 3.44
CA ALA A 416 -53.76 -9.02 3.86
C ALA A 416 -53.16 -9.05 5.28
N SER A 417 -53.81 -9.75 6.21
CA SER A 417 -53.25 -9.96 7.56
C SER A 417 -51.93 -10.73 7.54
N GLN A 418 -51.79 -11.75 6.69
CA GLN A 418 -50.53 -12.51 6.55
C GLN A 418 -49.42 -11.69 5.90
N GLN A 419 -49.72 -10.92 4.85
CA GLN A 419 -48.78 -10.03 4.17
C GLN A 419 -48.24 -8.94 5.11
N GLN A 420 -49.10 -8.45 5.98
CA GLN A 420 -48.71 -7.50 6.99
C GLN A 420 -47.75 -8.09 8.03
N GLY A 421 -47.93 -9.35 8.41
CA GLY A 421 -46.96 -10.08 9.23
C GLY A 421 -45.58 -10.07 8.57
N VAL A 422 -45.51 -10.37 7.26
CA VAL A 422 -44.27 -10.33 6.48
C VAL A 422 -43.64 -8.93 6.45
N LEU A 423 -44.41 -7.88 6.21
CA LEU A 423 -43.89 -6.49 6.20
C LEU A 423 -43.42 -6.01 7.58
N ALA A 424 -44.03 -6.51 8.66
CA ALA A 424 -43.62 -6.20 10.03
C ALA A 424 -42.22 -6.79 10.32
N GLU A 425 -41.90 -7.97 9.82
CA GLU A 425 -40.56 -8.58 9.94
C GLU A 425 -39.48 -7.66 9.33
N PHE A 426 -39.75 -7.01 8.20
CA PHE A 426 -38.82 -6.04 7.57
C PHE A 426 -38.62 -4.73 8.34
N SER A 427 -39.42 -4.47 9.38
CA SER A 427 -39.27 -3.28 10.23
C SER A 427 -38.20 -3.41 11.30
N GLN A 428 -37.76 -4.64 11.59
CA GLN A 428 -36.74 -4.95 12.58
C GLN A 428 -35.54 -5.66 11.91
N PRO A 429 -34.34 -5.62 12.50
CA PRO A 429 -33.24 -6.44 12.04
C PRO A 429 -33.56 -7.92 12.24
N MET A 430 -33.47 -8.71 11.17
CA MET A 430 -33.74 -10.17 11.20
C MET A 430 -32.46 -10.97 11.04
N ASN A 431 -32.41 -12.22 11.47
CA ASN A 431 -31.30 -13.12 11.14
C ASN A 431 -31.50 -13.76 9.76
N TYR A 432 -30.44 -14.38 9.22
CA TYR A 432 -30.51 -14.98 7.87
C TYR A 432 -31.50 -16.16 7.76
N SER A 433 -31.76 -16.88 8.85
CA SER A 433 -32.76 -17.96 8.86
C SER A 433 -34.19 -17.40 8.81
N GLU A 434 -34.45 -16.34 9.56
CA GLU A 434 -35.70 -15.58 9.53
C GLU A 434 -35.95 -15.00 8.14
N LEU A 435 -34.92 -14.44 7.48
CA LEU A 435 -35.05 -13.96 6.10
C LEU A 435 -35.48 -15.07 5.13
N ASN A 436 -34.94 -16.29 5.26
CA ASN A 436 -35.36 -17.41 4.41
C ASN A 436 -36.79 -17.87 4.71
N ASN A 437 -37.21 -17.83 5.97
CA ASN A 437 -38.59 -18.12 6.36
C ASN A 437 -39.56 -17.08 5.79
N VAL A 438 -39.21 -15.79 5.90
CA VAL A 438 -39.96 -14.67 5.33
C VAL A 438 -40.02 -14.79 3.81
N SER A 439 -38.92 -15.14 3.15
CA SER A 439 -38.89 -15.38 1.70
C SER A 439 -39.82 -16.51 1.27
N THR A 440 -39.89 -17.58 2.04
CA THR A 440 -40.77 -18.73 1.75
C THR A 440 -42.24 -18.36 1.96
N ALA A 441 -42.54 -17.62 3.05
CA ALA A 441 -43.87 -17.11 3.33
C ALA A 441 -44.33 -16.14 2.22
N GLU A 442 -43.47 -15.21 1.81
CA GLU A 442 -43.75 -14.24 0.76
C GLU A 442 -44.00 -14.90 -0.60
N ALA A 443 -43.24 -15.94 -0.97
CA ALA A 443 -43.47 -16.66 -2.22
C ALA A 443 -44.87 -17.31 -2.26
N SER A 444 -45.34 -17.84 -1.13
CA SER A 444 -46.68 -18.41 -0.98
C SER A 444 -47.77 -17.34 -1.09
N LEU A 445 -47.56 -16.18 -0.44
CA LEU A 445 -48.45 -15.04 -0.50
C LEU A 445 -48.53 -14.43 -1.89
N THR A 446 -47.39 -14.25 -2.56
CA THR A 446 -47.30 -13.77 -3.95
C THR A 446 -48.15 -14.64 -4.89
N LYS A 447 -48.05 -15.97 -4.76
CA LYS A 447 -48.83 -16.90 -5.57
C LYS A 447 -50.32 -16.74 -5.33
N SER A 448 -50.72 -16.56 -4.06
CA SER A 448 -52.11 -16.37 -3.67
C SER A 448 -52.65 -15.00 -4.10
N ALA A 449 -51.85 -13.94 -3.96
CA ALA A 449 -52.16 -12.58 -4.38
C ALA A 449 -52.41 -12.50 -5.91
N LYS A 450 -51.59 -13.19 -6.70
CA LYS A 450 -51.76 -13.26 -8.17
C LYS A 450 -53.09 -13.88 -8.59
N ALA A 451 -53.71 -14.74 -7.77
CA ALA A 451 -55.03 -15.31 -8.08
C ALA A 451 -56.16 -14.26 -8.00
N TYR A 452 -55.94 -13.15 -7.29
CA TYR A 452 -56.91 -12.07 -7.13
C TYR A 452 -56.57 -10.81 -7.94
N ALA A 453 -55.34 -10.69 -8.43
CA ALA A 453 -54.95 -9.64 -9.36
C ALA A 453 -55.45 -9.97 -10.77
N ALA A 454 -56.56 -9.36 -11.21
CA ALA A 454 -57.02 -9.51 -12.59
C ALA A 454 -55.98 -8.89 -13.57
N PRO A 455 -55.56 -9.59 -14.65
CA PRO A 455 -54.52 -9.13 -15.57
C PRO A 455 -54.91 -7.89 -16.40
N PHE A 456 -56.18 -7.52 -16.44
CA PHE A 456 -56.67 -6.25 -16.97
C PHE A 456 -57.96 -5.87 -16.23
N SER A 457 -57.97 -4.69 -15.58
CA SER A 457 -59.16 -4.15 -14.95
C SER A 457 -59.72 -3.02 -15.83
N MET A 458 -60.76 -3.33 -16.61
CA MET A 458 -61.54 -2.33 -17.35
C MET A 458 -62.00 -1.17 -16.45
N PRO A 459 -62.42 -1.40 -15.18
CA PRO A 459 -62.68 -0.33 -14.21
C PRO A 459 -61.50 0.60 -13.94
N VAL A 460 -60.27 0.06 -13.84
CA VAL A 460 -59.04 0.84 -13.64
C VAL A 460 -58.75 1.72 -14.86
N PHE A 461 -58.91 1.18 -16.06
CA PHE A 461 -58.73 1.91 -17.32
C PHE A 461 -59.74 3.06 -17.46
N VAL A 462 -61.04 2.79 -17.27
CA VAL A 462 -62.11 3.80 -17.33
C VAL A 462 -61.86 4.93 -16.33
N LYS A 463 -61.55 4.59 -15.06
CA LYS A 463 -61.28 5.59 -14.01
C LYS A 463 -60.02 6.42 -14.27
N SER A 464 -58.99 5.85 -14.91
CA SER A 464 -57.77 6.58 -15.26
C SER A 464 -57.99 7.65 -16.35
N ILE A 465 -58.96 7.44 -17.24
CA ILE A 465 -59.30 8.36 -18.33
C ILE A 465 -60.29 9.42 -17.83
N ASP A 466 -61.30 9.00 -17.08
CA ASP A 466 -62.38 9.89 -16.62
C ASP A 466 -61.98 10.73 -15.40
N GLY A 467 -60.89 10.35 -14.72
CA GLY A 467 -60.38 10.95 -13.48
C GLY A 467 -60.19 12.47 -13.55
N TRP A 468 -59.46 12.94 -14.55
CA TRP A 468 -59.16 14.37 -14.70
C TRP A 468 -60.40 15.22 -15.06
N PHE A 469 -61.30 14.68 -15.89
CA PHE A 469 -62.54 15.36 -16.29
C PHE A 469 -63.52 15.49 -15.12
N MET A 470 -63.65 14.44 -14.32
CA MET A 470 -64.53 14.38 -13.17
C MET A 470 -64.07 15.28 -12.02
N ASN A 471 -62.76 15.46 -11.81
CA ASN A 471 -62.25 16.47 -10.87
C ASN A 471 -62.70 17.89 -11.26
N GLY A 472 -62.68 18.21 -12.55
CA GLY A 472 -63.18 19.50 -13.06
C GLY A 472 -64.69 19.68 -12.87
N LEU A 473 -65.50 18.66 -13.15
CA LEU A 473 -66.95 18.70 -12.94
C LEU A 473 -67.36 18.75 -11.47
N ALA A 474 -66.64 18.01 -10.61
CA ALA A 474 -66.89 17.98 -9.17
C ALA A 474 -66.67 19.35 -8.52
N PHE A 475 -65.79 20.19 -9.06
CA PHE A 475 -65.60 21.57 -8.61
C PHE A 475 -66.77 22.48 -8.99
N ILE A 476 -67.34 22.29 -10.19
CA ILE A 476 -68.34 23.20 -10.79
C ILE A 476 -69.76 22.92 -10.27
N ILE A 477 -70.07 21.67 -9.90
CA ILE A 477 -71.42 21.28 -9.49
C ILE A 477 -71.58 21.44 -7.96
N PRO A 478 -72.47 22.32 -7.47
CA PRO A 478 -72.80 22.38 -6.04
C PRO A 478 -73.63 21.16 -5.63
N GLY A 479 -73.19 20.42 -4.60
CA GLY A 479 -73.89 19.23 -4.09
C GLY A 479 -73.10 18.49 -3.02
N SER A 480 -73.77 17.73 -2.16
CA SER A 480 -73.10 16.90 -1.14
C SER A 480 -72.26 15.80 -1.80
N ILE A 481 -71.25 15.31 -1.07
CA ILE A 481 -70.38 14.22 -1.54
C ILE A 481 -71.19 12.98 -1.93
N GLY A 482 -72.17 12.58 -1.12
CA GLY A 482 -73.06 11.46 -1.45
C GLY A 482 -73.82 11.64 -2.76
N ALA A 483 -74.28 12.87 -3.07
CA ALA A 483 -74.95 13.16 -4.34
C ALA A 483 -73.98 13.12 -5.54
N LYS A 484 -72.75 13.58 -5.35
CA LYS A 484 -71.69 13.54 -6.39
C LYS A 484 -71.20 12.11 -6.65
N MET A 485 -71.07 11.30 -5.60
CA MET A 485 -70.73 9.88 -5.66
C MET A 485 -71.80 9.11 -6.44
N ALA A 486 -73.08 9.34 -6.13
CA ALA A 486 -74.20 8.69 -6.83
C ALA A 486 -74.29 9.06 -8.31
N ALA A 487 -73.82 10.26 -8.70
CA ALA A 487 -73.86 10.75 -10.07
C ALA A 487 -72.61 10.37 -10.91
N ALA A 488 -71.50 9.98 -10.29
CA ALA A 488 -70.24 9.69 -10.98
C ALA A 488 -70.35 8.61 -12.08
N PRO A 489 -71.06 7.47 -11.89
CA PRO A 489 -71.23 6.47 -12.94
C PRO A 489 -72.00 7.01 -14.17
N ILE A 490 -72.92 7.96 -13.94
CA ILE A 490 -73.71 8.61 -15.00
C ILE A 490 -72.81 9.51 -15.84
N TYR A 491 -71.91 10.26 -15.21
CA TYR A 491 -70.97 11.14 -15.92
C TYR A 491 -69.90 10.36 -16.70
N ALA A 492 -69.39 9.25 -16.17
CA ALA A 492 -68.48 8.35 -16.90
C ALA A 492 -69.14 7.77 -18.16
N ALA A 493 -70.40 7.33 -18.04
CA ALA A 493 -71.19 6.85 -19.16
C ALA A 493 -71.45 7.95 -20.20
N LEU A 494 -71.73 9.18 -19.75
CA LEU A 494 -71.91 10.35 -20.61
C LEU A 494 -70.63 10.70 -21.39
N LEU A 495 -69.46 10.66 -20.73
CA LEU A 495 -68.19 10.94 -21.40
C LEU A 495 -67.84 9.86 -22.43
N SER A 496 -68.01 8.59 -22.07
CA SER A 496 -67.86 7.46 -23.01
C SER A 496 -68.79 7.59 -24.22
N PHE A 497 -70.02 8.05 -23.99
CA PHE A 497 -70.98 8.35 -25.06
C PHE A 497 -70.51 9.51 -25.94
N ILE A 498 -70.03 10.61 -25.35
CA ILE A 498 -69.50 11.78 -26.09
C ILE A 498 -68.28 11.37 -26.95
N ILE A 499 -67.33 10.61 -26.40
CA ILE A 499 -66.17 10.10 -27.14
C ILE A 499 -66.63 9.20 -28.29
N GLY A 500 -67.57 8.28 -28.02
CA GLY A 500 -68.16 7.42 -29.05
C GLY A 500 -68.86 8.22 -30.17
N MET A 501 -69.56 9.29 -29.82
CA MET A 501 -70.19 10.21 -30.78
C MET A 501 -69.17 10.99 -31.62
N VAL A 502 -68.08 11.44 -31.02
CA VAL A 502 -66.97 12.07 -31.76
C VAL A 502 -66.34 11.09 -32.72
N LEU A 503 -66.08 9.84 -32.31
CA LEU A 503 -65.55 8.78 -33.18
C LEU A 503 -66.50 8.44 -34.32
N LEU A 504 -67.81 8.34 -34.05
CA LEU A 504 -68.84 8.18 -35.08
C LEU A 504 -68.84 9.33 -36.08
N PHE A 505 -68.71 10.57 -35.60
CA PHE A 505 -68.66 11.76 -36.44
C PHE A 505 -67.39 11.80 -37.30
N LEU A 506 -66.24 11.46 -36.72
CA LEU A 506 -64.98 11.33 -37.44
C LEU A 506 -65.07 10.21 -38.49
N PHE A 507 -65.62 9.05 -38.13
CA PHE A 507 -65.85 7.95 -39.06
C PHE A 507 -66.77 8.39 -40.21
N TYR A 508 -67.90 9.04 -39.92
CA TYR A 508 -68.79 9.62 -40.92
C TYR A 508 -68.06 10.59 -41.86
N LYS A 509 -67.28 11.52 -41.31
CA LYS A 509 -66.54 12.54 -42.08
C LYS A 509 -65.46 11.90 -42.96
N PHE A 510 -64.69 10.96 -42.44
CA PHE A 510 -63.55 10.37 -43.14
C PHE A 510 -63.91 9.24 -44.11
N THR A 511 -65.01 8.54 -43.88
CA THR A 511 -65.48 7.46 -44.77
C THR A 511 -66.62 7.96 -45.66
N TYR A 512 -67.84 8.07 -45.13
CA TYR A 512 -69.02 8.37 -45.92
C TYR A 512 -68.96 9.75 -46.60
N ALA A 513 -68.71 10.82 -45.86
CA ALA A 513 -68.69 12.17 -46.43
C ALA A 513 -67.55 12.34 -47.46
N LYS A 514 -66.36 11.82 -47.15
CA LYS A 514 -65.20 11.83 -48.07
C LYS A 514 -65.45 11.02 -49.33
N LEU A 515 -66.01 9.80 -49.22
CA LEU A 515 -66.30 8.93 -50.36
C LEU A 515 -67.47 9.46 -51.19
N ASN A 516 -68.45 10.11 -50.56
CA ASN A 516 -69.56 10.79 -51.23
C ASN A 516 -69.06 12.02 -52.01
N HIS A 517 -68.23 12.88 -51.40
CA HIS A 517 -67.61 14.02 -52.08
C HIS A 517 -66.72 13.60 -53.27
N LYS A 518 -65.99 12.49 -53.12
CA LYS A 518 -65.18 11.91 -54.21
C LYS A 518 -66.00 11.12 -55.24
N HIS A 519 -67.33 11.14 -55.17
CA HIS A 519 -68.24 10.43 -56.07
C HIS A 519 -68.00 8.91 -56.17
N LYS A 520 -67.38 8.31 -55.13
CA LYS A 520 -67.05 6.88 -55.08
C LYS A 520 -68.18 6.01 -54.52
N ILE A 521 -69.27 6.62 -54.03
CA ILE A 521 -70.48 5.94 -53.55
C ILE A 521 -71.56 6.05 -54.62
N LYS A 522 -72.10 4.90 -55.06
CA LYS A 522 -73.26 4.87 -55.96
C LYS A 522 -74.48 5.46 -55.24
N LYS A 523 -75.16 6.44 -55.86
CA LYS A 523 -76.38 7.08 -55.34
C LYS A 523 -77.62 6.19 -55.55
N ASP A 524 -77.59 4.99 -54.99
CA ASP A 524 -78.72 4.05 -54.99
C ASP A 524 -79.38 4.03 -53.60
N SER A 525 -80.71 3.88 -53.59
CA SER A 525 -81.54 3.68 -52.41
C SER A 525 -81.04 2.53 -51.52
N LYS A 526 -80.55 1.44 -52.12
CA LYS A 526 -80.01 0.28 -51.40
C LYS A 526 -78.71 0.61 -50.67
N VAL A 527 -77.78 1.30 -51.35
CA VAL A 527 -76.47 1.71 -50.79
C VAL A 527 -76.66 2.73 -49.67
N ARG A 528 -77.58 3.69 -49.81
CA ARG A 528 -77.93 4.64 -48.75
C ARG A 528 -78.50 3.94 -47.52
N ARG A 529 -79.38 2.94 -47.71
CA ARG A 529 -79.91 2.12 -46.60
C ARG A 529 -78.78 1.36 -45.89
N SER A 530 -77.87 0.71 -46.61
CA SER A 530 -76.73 0.01 -46.00
C SER A 530 -75.82 0.91 -45.16
N TRP A 531 -75.55 2.13 -45.63
CA TRP A 531 -74.79 3.12 -44.83
C TRP A 531 -75.57 3.56 -43.59
N MET A 532 -76.88 3.84 -43.70
CA MET A 532 -77.69 4.14 -42.52
C MET A 532 -77.74 2.98 -41.53
N THR A 533 -77.86 1.73 -41.99
CA THR A 533 -77.81 0.54 -41.13
C THR A 533 -76.44 0.40 -40.46
N LEU A 534 -75.34 0.68 -41.16
CA LEU A 534 -74.00 0.67 -40.59
C LEU A 534 -73.84 1.73 -39.50
N PHE A 535 -74.28 2.97 -39.75
CA PHE A 535 -74.25 4.03 -38.74
C PHE A 535 -75.15 3.72 -37.55
N ALA A 536 -76.34 3.16 -37.78
CA ALA A 536 -77.23 2.70 -36.71
C ALA A 536 -76.59 1.59 -35.88
N ALA A 537 -75.94 0.61 -36.52
CA ALA A 537 -75.23 -0.47 -35.82
C ALA A 537 -74.06 0.06 -34.99
N LEU A 538 -73.26 0.98 -35.54
CA LEU A 538 -72.16 1.62 -34.81
C LEU A 538 -72.67 2.50 -33.65
N PHE A 539 -73.80 3.18 -33.82
CA PHE A 539 -74.45 3.94 -32.75
C PHE A 539 -74.96 3.04 -31.63
N VAL A 540 -75.59 1.90 -31.96
CA VAL A 540 -75.96 0.88 -30.98
C VAL A 540 -74.73 0.34 -30.25
N LEU A 541 -73.60 0.15 -30.94
CA LEU A 541 -72.34 -0.27 -30.31
C LEU A 541 -71.81 0.78 -29.33
N VAL A 542 -71.91 2.07 -29.65
CA VAL A 542 -71.59 3.18 -28.73
C VAL A 542 -72.52 3.18 -27.51
N LEU A 543 -73.81 2.92 -27.69
CA LEU A 543 -74.76 2.81 -26.57
C LEU A 543 -74.44 1.61 -25.68
N ILE A 544 -74.14 0.44 -26.26
CA ILE A 544 -73.71 -0.76 -25.52
C ILE A 544 -72.42 -0.47 -24.75
N TYR A 545 -71.43 0.17 -25.38
CA TYR A 545 -70.19 0.55 -24.73
C TYR A 545 -70.45 1.49 -23.56
N SER A 546 -71.26 2.53 -23.75
CA SER A 546 -71.60 3.51 -22.70
C SER A 546 -72.37 2.86 -21.54
N PHE A 547 -73.26 1.91 -21.84
CA PHE A 547 -73.98 1.13 -20.84
C PHE A 547 -73.06 0.17 -20.06
N ILE A 548 -72.12 -0.48 -20.75
CA ILE A 548 -71.09 -1.32 -20.12
C ILE A 548 -70.21 -0.47 -19.21
N THR A 549 -69.80 0.73 -19.65
CA THR A 549 -69.08 1.70 -18.81
C THR A 549 -69.90 2.07 -17.59
N TYR A 550 -71.19 2.38 -17.74
CA TYR A 550 -72.09 2.65 -16.62
C TYR A 550 -72.14 1.47 -15.64
N ALA A 551 -72.40 0.26 -16.12
CA ALA A 551 -72.54 -0.94 -15.31
C ALA A 551 -71.26 -1.32 -14.56
N PHE A 552 -70.09 -1.13 -15.18
CA PHE A 552 -68.80 -1.34 -14.52
C PHE A 552 -68.43 -0.20 -13.57
N ALA A 553 -68.76 1.05 -13.91
CA ALA A 553 -68.53 2.20 -13.03
C ALA A 553 -69.46 2.17 -11.80
N SER A 554 -70.70 1.67 -11.95
CA SER A 554 -71.66 1.49 -10.85
C SER A 554 -71.40 0.23 -10.02
N GLY A 555 -70.79 -0.81 -10.61
CA GLY A 555 -70.51 -2.08 -9.96
C GLY A 555 -69.10 -2.23 -9.36
N THR A 556 -68.23 -1.21 -9.41
CA THR A 556 -66.87 -1.29 -8.88
C THR A 556 -66.58 -0.26 -7.79
N ASN A 557 -65.95 -0.73 -6.71
CA ASN A 557 -65.38 0.10 -5.66
C ASN A 557 -64.44 1.19 -6.19
N SER A 558 -64.28 2.22 -5.38
CA SER A 558 -64.36 3.62 -5.79
C SER A 558 -63.19 4.47 -5.33
N PHE A 559 -62.08 3.79 -5.07
CA PHE A 559 -60.78 4.41 -5.07
C PHE A 559 -60.29 4.59 -6.51
N MET A 560 -59.55 5.68 -6.73
CA MET A 560 -58.65 5.76 -7.87
C MET A 560 -57.72 4.54 -7.81
N PRO A 561 -57.40 3.87 -8.93
CA PRO A 561 -56.52 2.71 -8.91
C PRO A 561 -55.26 3.01 -8.10
N LEU A 562 -54.84 2.10 -7.23
CA LEU A 562 -53.79 2.37 -6.26
C LEU A 562 -52.50 2.93 -6.91
N SER A 563 -52.13 2.39 -8.07
CA SER A 563 -51.00 2.87 -8.86
C SER A 563 -51.15 4.32 -9.29
N VAL A 564 -52.35 4.72 -9.70
CA VAL A 564 -52.67 6.09 -10.08
C VAL A 564 -52.69 6.98 -8.84
N PHE A 565 -53.24 6.52 -7.71
CA PHE A 565 -53.22 7.25 -6.44
C PHE A 565 -51.80 7.51 -5.93
N ILE A 566 -50.94 6.49 -5.86
CA ILE A 566 -49.53 6.65 -5.47
C ILE A 566 -48.81 7.62 -6.42
N ASN A 567 -49.02 7.50 -7.73
CA ASN A 567 -48.45 8.41 -8.71
C ASN A 567 -48.96 9.86 -8.54
N SER A 568 -50.23 10.05 -8.19
CA SER A 568 -50.76 11.38 -7.90
C SER A 568 -50.18 11.97 -6.63
N VAL A 569 -49.94 11.16 -5.59
CA VAL A 569 -49.32 11.59 -4.33
C VAL A 569 -47.85 11.99 -4.55
N THR A 570 -47.09 11.16 -5.27
CA THR A 570 -45.69 11.47 -5.59
C THR A 570 -45.55 12.65 -6.53
N SER A 571 -46.44 12.80 -7.52
CA SER A 571 -46.44 13.92 -8.46
C SER A 571 -46.87 15.25 -7.80
N ALA A 572 -47.89 15.22 -6.93
CA ALA A 572 -48.37 16.41 -6.24
C ALA A 572 -47.46 16.87 -5.08
N HIS A 573 -46.55 16.00 -4.60
CA HIS A 573 -45.72 16.21 -3.41
C HIS A 573 -46.52 16.59 -2.15
N HIS A 574 -47.82 16.28 -2.14
CA HIS A 574 -48.74 16.64 -1.07
C HIS A 574 -49.85 15.59 -0.93
N LEU A 575 -50.21 15.25 0.30
CA LEU A 575 -51.37 14.43 0.65
C LEU A 575 -52.15 15.08 1.80
N THR A 576 -53.46 15.26 1.63
CA THR A 576 -54.33 15.72 2.74
C THR A 576 -55.02 14.53 3.41
N ILE A 577 -54.91 14.44 4.73
CA ILE A 577 -55.57 13.43 5.56
C ILE A 577 -56.75 14.11 6.25
N VAL A 578 -57.96 13.60 6.02
CA VAL A 578 -59.20 14.10 6.63
C VAL A 578 -59.66 13.12 7.71
N LEU A 579 -59.95 13.61 8.91
CA LEU A 579 -60.36 12.78 10.05
C LEU A 579 -61.64 13.31 10.69
N ASN A 580 -62.61 12.44 11.00
CA ASN A 580 -63.77 12.82 11.81
C ASN A 580 -63.35 13.17 13.26
N GLN A 581 -63.70 14.36 13.73
CA GLN A 581 -63.29 14.91 15.04
C GLN A 581 -63.67 13.99 16.20
N SER A 582 -64.74 13.20 16.06
CA SER A 582 -65.20 12.21 17.04
C SER A 582 -64.15 11.13 17.34
N TYR A 583 -63.14 10.97 16.48
CA TYR A 583 -62.10 9.95 16.56
C TYR A 583 -60.69 10.49 16.77
N MET A 584 -60.51 11.81 16.97
CA MET A 584 -59.21 12.42 17.30
C MET A 584 -58.57 11.84 18.56
N THR A 585 -59.38 11.40 19.51
CA THR A 585 -58.93 10.85 20.80
C THR A 585 -58.65 9.35 20.75
N ASN A 586 -58.88 8.69 19.60
CA ASN A 586 -58.60 7.26 19.43
C ASN A 586 -57.10 7.04 19.20
N THR A 587 -56.44 6.36 20.15
CA THR A 587 -55.00 6.09 20.13
C THR A 587 -54.55 5.30 18.89
N SER A 588 -55.37 4.39 18.40
CA SER A 588 -55.06 3.59 17.21
C SER A 588 -55.05 4.45 15.94
N VAL A 589 -55.98 5.40 15.82
CA VAL A 589 -56.04 6.32 14.69
C VAL A 589 -54.86 7.30 14.71
N ALA A 590 -54.56 7.86 15.88
CA ALA A 590 -53.41 8.75 16.05
C ALA A 590 -52.09 8.05 15.68
N SER A 591 -51.93 6.77 16.05
CA SER A 591 -50.75 5.97 15.67
C SER A 591 -50.64 5.74 14.16
N CYS A 592 -51.75 5.45 13.47
CA CYS A 592 -51.78 5.29 12.02
C CYS A 592 -51.41 6.59 11.31
N ILE A 593 -52.06 7.71 11.65
CA ILE A 593 -51.78 9.00 11.04
C ILE A 593 -50.30 9.36 11.21
N THR A 594 -49.75 9.21 12.42
CA THR A 594 -48.33 9.49 12.69
C THR A 594 -47.41 8.62 11.82
N GLN A 595 -47.70 7.33 11.68
CA GLN A 595 -46.90 6.41 10.85
C GLN A 595 -46.98 6.77 9.35
N LEU A 596 -48.17 7.12 8.86
CA LEU A 596 -48.38 7.56 7.48
C LEU A 596 -47.62 8.86 7.20
N GLN A 597 -47.71 9.84 8.10
CA GLN A 597 -47.00 11.12 7.97
C GLN A 597 -45.48 10.93 7.95
N ASN A 598 -44.95 10.04 8.80
CA ASN A 598 -43.52 9.71 8.84
C ASN A 598 -43.04 9.07 7.52
N ASN A 599 -43.79 8.10 6.99
CA ASN A 599 -43.42 7.44 5.73
C ASN A 599 -43.52 8.40 4.53
N LEU A 600 -44.53 9.26 4.48
CA LEU A 600 -44.65 10.30 3.44
C LEU A 600 -43.50 11.32 3.51
N ALA A 601 -43.06 11.69 4.71
CA ALA A 601 -41.91 12.58 4.89
C ALA A 601 -40.61 11.97 4.35
N LEU A 602 -40.40 10.65 4.50
CA LEU A 602 -39.25 9.94 3.91
C LEU A 602 -39.25 10.00 2.37
N LEU A 603 -40.43 10.14 1.75
CA LEU A 603 -40.60 10.28 0.30
C LEU A 603 -40.66 11.74 -0.19
N ASN A 604 -40.34 12.73 0.66
CA ASN A 604 -40.50 14.16 0.36
C ASN A 604 -41.93 14.56 -0.04
N VAL A 605 -42.94 13.92 0.55
CA VAL A 605 -44.36 14.28 0.39
C VAL A 605 -44.83 14.99 1.65
N LYS A 606 -45.37 16.21 1.51
CA LYS A 606 -45.95 16.94 2.64
C LYS A 606 -47.32 16.38 2.99
N SER A 607 -47.58 16.16 4.28
CA SER A 607 -48.91 15.74 4.76
C SER A 607 -49.60 16.87 5.52
N ALA A 608 -50.88 17.09 5.23
CA ALA A 608 -51.74 18.01 5.98
C ALA A 608 -52.84 17.22 6.67
N LEU A 609 -53.10 17.47 7.95
CA LEU A 609 -54.22 16.87 8.69
C LEU A 609 -55.35 17.90 8.80
N THR A 610 -56.57 17.49 8.46
CA THR A 610 -57.78 18.32 8.55
C THR A 610 -58.85 17.54 9.31
N THR A 611 -59.57 18.19 10.23
CA THR A 611 -60.64 17.54 11.00
C THR A 611 -62.01 17.90 10.46
N GLU A 612 -62.90 16.92 10.41
CA GLU A 612 -64.31 17.06 10.04
C GLU A 612 -65.21 16.97 11.28
N HIS A 613 -66.07 17.98 11.51
CA HIS A 613 -67.07 18.00 12.58
C HIS A 613 -68.43 18.44 12.07
N ASN A 614 -69.51 17.68 12.31
CA ASN A 614 -70.88 18.05 11.93
C ASN A 614 -71.01 18.64 10.51
N TYR A 615 -70.37 17.99 9.53
CA TYR A 615 -70.32 18.47 8.16
C TYR A 615 -69.68 19.88 8.01
N THR A 616 -68.64 20.18 8.80
CA THR A 616 -67.72 21.33 8.63
C THR A 616 -66.27 20.89 8.77
N CYS A 617 -65.33 21.51 8.03
CA CYS A 617 -63.89 21.24 8.18
C CYS A 617 -63.20 22.38 8.95
N ASP A 618 -62.37 22.03 9.93
CA ASP A 618 -61.45 22.96 10.56
C ASP A 618 -60.05 22.80 9.95
N GLY A 619 -59.48 23.88 9.42
CA GLY A 619 -58.04 23.95 9.12
C GLY A 619 -57.60 24.38 7.71
N ILE A 620 -58.49 24.74 6.77
CA ILE A 620 -58.06 25.17 5.40
C ILE A 620 -57.98 26.69 5.22
N SER A 621 -58.61 27.48 6.11
CA SER A 621 -58.32 28.91 6.20
C SER A 621 -58.72 29.40 7.58
N SER A 622 -57.80 30.12 8.23
CA SER A 622 -58.02 30.77 9.51
C SER A 622 -59.08 31.87 9.36
N SER A 623 -60.37 31.55 9.55
CA SER A 623 -61.37 32.43 10.21
C SER A 623 -62.84 32.00 10.02
N ASN A 624 -63.19 31.07 9.14
CA ASN A 624 -64.61 30.73 8.88
C ASN A 624 -64.83 29.21 8.79
N ALA A 625 -65.83 28.71 9.52
CA ALA A 625 -66.32 27.33 9.37
C ALA A 625 -66.86 27.13 7.95
N VAL A 626 -66.14 26.37 7.14
CA VAL A 626 -66.57 25.99 5.79
C VAL A 626 -67.34 24.68 5.90
N SER A 627 -68.54 24.58 5.29
CA SER A 627 -69.25 23.31 5.23
C SER A 627 -68.36 22.23 4.58
N THR A 628 -68.41 21.00 5.08
CA THR A 628 -67.67 19.82 4.60
C THR A 628 -67.76 19.69 3.08
N THR A 629 -68.94 19.95 2.53
CA THR A 629 -69.16 19.98 1.09
C THR A 629 -68.26 21.00 0.40
N ASN A 630 -68.17 22.25 0.89
CA ASN A 630 -67.34 23.29 0.30
C ASN A 630 -65.85 23.06 0.55
N CYS A 631 -65.46 22.58 1.73
CA CYS A 631 -64.10 22.21 2.08
C CYS A 631 -63.55 21.10 1.17
N LEU A 632 -64.31 20.01 1.02
CA LEU A 632 -63.91 18.88 0.18
C LEU A 632 -64.04 19.23 -1.31
N ASN A 633 -64.96 20.11 -1.73
CA ASN A 633 -64.96 20.68 -3.09
C ASN A 633 -63.73 21.54 -3.37
N GLN A 634 -63.22 22.28 -2.39
CA GLN A 634 -61.96 23.02 -2.51
C GLN A 634 -60.76 22.06 -2.61
N MET A 635 -60.72 20.99 -1.81
CA MET A 635 -59.68 19.95 -1.91
C MET A 635 -59.74 19.20 -3.26
N LEU A 636 -60.94 18.89 -3.76
CA LEU A 636 -61.14 18.28 -5.08
C LEU A 636 -60.71 19.24 -6.22
N GLY A 637 -61.01 20.53 -6.07
CA GLY A 637 -60.64 21.58 -7.02
C GLY A 637 -59.14 21.89 -7.07
N SER A 638 -58.39 21.61 -6.00
CA SER A 638 -56.93 21.80 -5.96
C SER A 638 -56.15 20.69 -6.66
N GLY A 639 -56.83 19.60 -7.07
CA GLY A 639 -56.20 18.45 -7.74
C GLY A 639 -55.26 17.63 -6.83
N ALA A 640 -55.21 17.94 -5.54
CA ALA A 640 -54.37 17.24 -4.58
C ALA A 640 -55.07 15.95 -4.11
N PRO A 641 -54.37 14.80 -4.06
CA PRO A 641 -54.94 13.58 -3.51
C PRO A 641 -55.23 13.78 -2.01
N PHE A 642 -56.38 13.28 -1.58
CA PHE A 642 -56.76 13.25 -0.16
C PHE A 642 -57.26 11.86 0.23
N VAL A 643 -57.22 11.59 1.53
CA VAL A 643 -57.72 10.36 2.14
C VAL A 643 -58.54 10.77 3.36
N ALA A 644 -59.83 10.41 3.35
CA ALA A 644 -60.67 10.56 4.55
C ALA A 644 -60.68 9.26 5.35
N ILE A 645 -60.41 9.34 6.65
CA ILE A 645 -60.37 8.21 7.59
C ILE A 645 -61.65 8.26 8.44
N ASP A 646 -62.48 7.22 8.34
CA ASP A 646 -63.68 7.03 9.15
C ASP A 646 -63.59 5.72 9.94
N ILE A 647 -64.29 5.62 11.08
CA ILE A 647 -64.43 4.39 11.85
C ILE A 647 -65.91 4.05 11.91
N ASN A 648 -66.29 2.94 11.29
CA ASN A 648 -67.65 2.42 11.39
C ASN A 648 -67.61 1.15 12.25
N THR A 649 -68.15 1.19 13.46
CA THR A 649 -68.09 0.09 14.45
C THR A 649 -66.66 -0.34 14.86
N THR A 650 -66.51 -1.03 15.98
CA THR A 650 -65.22 -1.27 16.67
C THR A 650 -64.20 -2.16 15.92
N THR A 651 -64.36 -2.42 14.62
CA THR A 651 -63.69 -3.55 13.91
C THR A 651 -62.98 -3.20 12.60
N HIS A 652 -63.15 -1.99 12.05
CA HIS A 652 -62.48 -1.60 10.79
C HIS A 652 -62.17 -0.10 10.73
N ILE A 653 -61.05 0.24 10.08
CA ILE A 653 -60.75 1.60 9.64
C ILE A 653 -61.18 1.70 8.19
N SER A 654 -61.83 2.79 7.84
CA SER A 654 -62.17 3.01 6.46
C SER A 654 -61.57 4.26 5.82
N TYR A 655 -61.25 4.13 4.54
CA TYR A 655 -60.63 5.18 3.74
C TYR A 655 -61.59 5.56 2.61
N ARG A 656 -61.81 6.84 2.36
CA ARG A 656 -62.66 7.30 1.24
C ARG A 656 -61.84 8.10 0.22
N GLY A 657 -62.09 7.82 -1.06
CA GLY A 657 -61.54 8.53 -2.22
C GLY A 657 -62.62 9.27 -3.02
N ALA A 658 -62.21 9.98 -4.08
CA ALA A 658 -63.07 10.93 -4.82
C ALA A 658 -64.26 10.34 -5.60
N TYR A 659 -64.31 9.01 -5.84
CA TYR A 659 -65.29 8.37 -6.75
C TYR A 659 -66.36 7.52 -6.06
N GLY A 660 -66.40 7.52 -4.72
CA GLY A 660 -67.57 7.08 -3.95
C GLY A 660 -67.72 5.62 -3.55
N ASP A 661 -67.44 5.31 -2.29
CA ASP A 661 -67.66 4.11 -1.43
C ASP A 661 -66.38 3.79 -0.64
N GLU A 662 -66.60 3.22 0.53
CA GLU A 662 -65.69 3.18 1.67
C GLU A 662 -64.69 2.00 1.55
N LEU A 663 -63.38 2.26 1.42
CA LEU A 663 -62.35 1.22 1.56
C LEU A 663 -62.36 0.81 3.03
N SER A 664 -62.99 -0.31 3.37
CA SER A 664 -62.97 -0.85 4.73
C SER A 664 -61.78 -1.79 4.89
N ALA A 665 -60.81 -1.42 5.73
CA ALA A 665 -59.73 -2.29 6.13
C ALA A 665 -60.13 -3.03 7.42
N GLY A 666 -60.42 -4.34 7.29
CA GLY A 666 -60.77 -5.19 8.42
C GLY A 666 -59.54 -5.56 9.27
N GLY A 667 -59.62 -5.38 10.58
CA GLY A 667 -58.53 -5.74 11.50
C GLY A 667 -58.73 -5.15 12.90
N ASN A 668 -58.23 -5.83 13.93
CA ASN A 668 -58.35 -5.36 15.30
C ASN A 668 -57.49 -4.08 15.46
N ALA A 669 -58.12 -2.92 15.69
CA ALA A 669 -57.44 -1.62 15.79
C ALA A 669 -56.36 -1.59 16.90
N VAL A 670 -56.40 -2.53 17.84
CA VAL A 670 -55.47 -2.66 18.98
C VAL A 670 -54.07 -3.13 18.57
N SER A 671 -53.91 -3.80 17.42
CA SER A 671 -52.61 -4.36 17.03
C SER A 671 -51.77 -3.46 16.13
N GLY A 672 -51.77 -2.13 16.29
CA GLY A 672 -50.79 -1.21 15.69
C GLY A 672 -50.59 -1.22 14.16
N ASN A 673 -51.42 -1.98 13.43
CA ASN A 673 -51.24 -2.40 12.05
C ASN A 673 -52.31 -1.82 11.11
N ALA A 674 -53.23 -1.00 11.62
CA ALA A 674 -54.40 -0.57 10.86
C ALA A 674 -54.11 0.47 9.74
N CYS A 675 -52.85 0.89 9.57
CA CYS A 675 -52.44 1.87 8.57
C CYS A 675 -51.95 1.24 7.26
N TYR A 676 -52.82 0.49 6.58
CA TYR A 676 -52.53 -0.14 5.30
C TYR A 676 -51.99 0.85 4.26
N LEU A 677 -52.44 2.11 4.30
CA LEU A 677 -51.89 3.17 3.45
C LEU A 677 -50.42 3.50 3.77
N ALA A 678 -49.98 3.46 5.03
CA ALA A 678 -48.61 3.80 5.39
C ALA A 678 -47.60 2.80 4.81
N ALA A 679 -47.97 1.52 4.70
CA ALA A 679 -47.13 0.48 4.12
C ALA A 679 -46.85 0.70 2.62
N LEU A 680 -47.71 1.46 1.93
CA LEU A 680 -47.58 1.75 0.49
C LEU A 680 -46.56 2.85 0.18
N PHE A 681 -46.13 3.59 1.20
CA PHE A 681 -45.26 4.77 1.07
C PHE A 681 -43.92 4.59 1.82
N LYS A 682 -43.45 3.35 1.99
CA LYS A 682 -42.27 3.03 2.81
C LYS A 682 -41.00 2.78 2.00
#